data_AF-A0A915U8W8-F1
#
_entry.id   AF-A0A915U8W8-F1
#
_cell.length_a   1.000
_cell.length_b   1.000
_cell.length_c   1.000
_cell.angle_alpha   90.00
_cell.angle_beta   90.00
_cell.angle_gamma   90.00
#
_symmetry.space_group_name_H-M   'P 1'
#
loop_
_entity.id
_entity.type
_entity.pdbx_description
1 polymer ?
#
loop_
_entity_poly.entity_id
_entity_poly.type
_entity_poly.pdbx_seq_one_letter_code
_entity_poly.pdbx_strand_id
1 'polypeptide(L)'
;MPGALAPPAPRAVPLTPALLVQHVRAIRSKLEGHSGGQPAGAPHVFALRSAAAWTGPASLDVEGQPVDVVAAVSALHVRELLAARVAGMPDLVVITPLAEAELGADVMARLAGRRVVSLEPWTLVLEAFRARDLDARLLAHRWMALALLEGMPATGYPPVPAGVLDSETAWSSLLQQRLGLAVAQPDVVALLEWAADPSHVERWRQLPADVRDGVRAWLVQHLGDVASLIVDAAALGHDALALGLVCDVLFHEWNMPSGAPGLRSEARDAAIRFESFIGGRPLPEGAGLAWSRAAVAIASRPRDPRQAGVLRVALDNAERALKHLQADALAVHSDVLPSGFDRRCEVFGEALLEYLRDPEGRRDDVHDARGHLRAHRSCTLPSNKERLERLEMSLRLARWLNERASDVPGSIGEAAWAQVQQDGLADWARAVARSVDPSAAVADACRAVLEAVRQAVRRRQDAFATKLAHWLELGTDPGVLLVERVLEARVAPLAAHAPVLLLVMDGMSAGTCLELAHSLVEDGWTPLATEGRSSPEPVLALLPSLTAVCRTSLLSGRVVEGAAADESRNFAAHAGLVARSTPALPPVLFHKAGLAEDHGALQEPLRKALGNPKQRVVGVVVNAIDDHLLKADQVRNRWTISDVPMLSAILSDARAAGRIVVLTSDHGHILDDRSTQRSGGAGTSDRWRPADTPAGDGEVLVSGPRVIAPGHACVLAVSEQLRYRSKKNGYHGGGTPQEVVAPLVVLASGATTVPGWEETALPAPDWWMLEYEDLRVYSAPVQTSQDRPARRAGPTPPSPSKPLLSLVDDEPAAPAGPAADTSLAARLLQSEVYAAQKAQQARAAVPDERVKAILGFLLARGGRSTRAAVASALGIPKPRLDLQLGALRGVLNVEGYAVLSIDEAGDTVTLNRDYLMSQFDLH
;
A
#
# COMPACT_ATOMS: atom_id res chain seq x y z
N MET A 1 -48.30 -10.63 -33.31
CA MET A 1 -49.03 -9.34 -33.29
C MET A 1 -49.62 -9.15 -31.90
N PRO A 2 -48.89 -8.58 -30.93
CA PRO A 2 -49.47 -8.22 -29.65
C PRO A 2 -50.29 -6.94 -29.83
N GLY A 3 -51.49 -6.91 -29.26
CA GLY A 3 -52.44 -5.81 -29.38
C GLY A 3 -51.83 -4.49 -28.92
N ALA A 4 -51.94 -3.47 -29.78
CA ALA A 4 -51.64 -2.10 -29.43
C ALA A 4 -52.55 -1.68 -28.27
N LEU A 5 -52.01 -1.71 -27.05
CA LEU A 5 -52.58 -1.02 -25.91
C LEU A 5 -52.78 0.44 -26.31
N ALA A 6 -54.00 0.94 -26.14
CA ALA A 6 -54.30 2.35 -26.33
C ALA A 6 -53.29 3.20 -25.54
N PRO A 7 -52.80 4.33 -26.08
CA PRO A 7 -51.87 5.18 -25.36
C PRO A 7 -52.48 5.56 -23.99
N PRO A 8 -51.70 5.54 -22.90
CA PRO A 8 -52.20 5.91 -21.59
C PRO A 8 -52.80 7.33 -21.67
N ALA A 9 -53.92 7.54 -20.98
CA ALA A 9 -54.54 8.85 -20.90
C ALA A 9 -53.50 9.89 -20.44
N PRO A 10 -53.45 11.08 -21.05
CA PRO A 10 -52.45 12.09 -20.70
C PRO A 10 -52.57 12.43 -19.21
N ARG A 11 -51.45 12.37 -18.49
CA ARG A 11 -51.40 12.72 -17.06
C ARG A 11 -51.86 14.16 -16.88
N ALA A 12 -52.84 14.34 -15.98
CA ALA A 12 -53.32 15.66 -15.60
C ALA A 12 -52.23 16.43 -14.84
N VAL A 13 -52.31 17.76 -14.86
CA VAL A 13 -51.43 18.60 -14.07
C VAL A 13 -51.67 18.32 -12.58
N PRO A 14 -50.62 18.01 -11.79
CA PRO A 14 -50.77 17.82 -10.35
C PRO A 14 -51.22 19.13 -9.70
N LEU A 15 -52.21 19.07 -8.81
CA LEU A 15 -52.64 20.23 -8.04
C LEU A 15 -52.04 20.11 -6.63
N THR A 16 -50.88 20.71 -6.41
CA THR A 16 -50.24 20.75 -5.08
C THR A 16 -50.47 22.11 -4.41
N PRO A 17 -50.49 22.18 -3.05
CA PRO A 17 -50.58 23.45 -2.32
C PRO A 17 -49.54 24.47 -2.74
N ALA A 18 -48.28 24.05 -2.87
CA ALA A 18 -47.20 24.95 -3.27
C ALA A 18 -47.41 25.50 -4.69
N LEU A 19 -47.90 24.67 -5.62
CA LEU A 19 -48.20 25.11 -6.99
C LEU A 19 -49.31 26.16 -7.02
N LEU A 20 -50.41 25.92 -6.30
CA LEU A 20 -51.52 26.87 -6.24
C LEU A 20 -51.10 28.19 -5.58
N VAL A 21 -50.35 28.15 -4.48
CA VAL A 21 -49.81 29.35 -3.82
C VAL A 21 -48.98 30.18 -4.80
N GLN A 22 -48.07 29.53 -5.53
CA GLN A 22 -47.19 30.22 -6.48
C GLN A 22 -47.96 30.77 -7.69
N HIS A 23 -48.92 30.02 -8.22
CA HIS A 23 -49.72 30.43 -9.36
C HIS A 23 -50.66 31.59 -9.01
N VAL A 24 -51.34 31.54 -7.86
CA VAL A 24 -52.18 32.63 -7.35
C VAL A 24 -51.35 33.89 -7.12
N ARG A 25 -50.15 33.76 -6.55
CA ARG A 25 -49.20 34.89 -6.39
C ARG A 25 -48.84 35.52 -7.74
N ALA A 26 -48.51 34.71 -8.75
CA ALA A 26 -48.17 35.21 -10.08
C ALA A 26 -49.35 35.96 -10.73
N ILE A 27 -50.59 35.47 -10.54
CA ILE A 27 -51.79 36.14 -11.06
C ILE A 27 -52.07 37.44 -10.29
N ARG A 28 -51.97 37.46 -8.96
CA ARG A 28 -52.12 38.68 -8.14
C ARG A 28 -51.18 39.79 -8.61
N SER A 29 -49.90 39.47 -8.75
CA SER A 29 -48.89 40.42 -9.25
C SER A 29 -49.23 40.96 -10.66
N LYS A 30 -49.73 40.12 -11.58
CA LYS A 30 -50.16 40.55 -12.92
C LYS A 30 -51.39 41.47 -12.89
N LEU A 31 -52.32 41.24 -11.96
CA LEU A 31 -53.55 42.02 -11.79
C LEU A 31 -53.28 43.39 -11.13
N GLU A 32 -52.40 43.45 -10.12
CA GLU A 32 -52.01 44.70 -9.47
C GLU A 32 -51.34 45.68 -10.45
N GLY A 33 -50.56 45.17 -11.42
CA GLY A 33 -49.96 45.97 -12.50
C GLY A 33 -50.93 46.49 -13.56
N HIS A 34 -52.17 45.96 -13.63
CA HIS A 34 -53.19 46.31 -14.63
C HIS A 34 -54.45 46.92 -13.99
N SER A 35 -54.32 47.56 -12.83
CA SER A 35 -55.43 48.10 -12.02
C SER A 35 -56.24 49.20 -12.72
N GLY A 36 -57.07 48.79 -13.67
CA GLY A 36 -58.08 49.60 -14.35
C GLY A 36 -59.44 48.92 -14.24
N GLY A 37 -60.05 48.94 -13.04
CA GLY A 37 -61.49 48.74 -12.93
C GLY A 37 -62.06 47.89 -11.78
N GLN A 38 -61.29 47.35 -10.83
CA GLN A 38 -61.85 46.74 -9.62
C GLN A 38 -61.59 47.60 -8.37
N PRO A 39 -62.60 47.81 -7.49
CA PRO A 39 -62.43 48.59 -6.26
C PRO A 39 -61.49 47.87 -5.29
N ALA A 40 -60.57 48.62 -4.68
CA ALA A 40 -59.65 48.09 -3.68
C ALA A 40 -60.42 47.46 -2.51
N GLY A 41 -60.18 46.16 -2.25
CA GLY A 41 -60.77 45.41 -1.12
C GLY A 41 -61.89 44.42 -1.48
N ALA A 42 -62.26 44.26 -2.75
CA ALA A 42 -63.13 43.16 -3.18
C ALA A 42 -62.30 41.88 -3.37
N PRO A 43 -62.73 40.73 -2.83
CA PRO A 43 -61.99 39.49 -2.97
C PRO A 43 -62.04 38.95 -4.40
N HIS A 44 -60.91 38.46 -4.86
CA HIS A 44 -60.76 37.90 -6.19
C HIS A 44 -61.21 36.44 -6.22
N VAL A 45 -61.94 36.07 -7.28
CA VAL A 45 -62.31 34.67 -7.55
C VAL A 45 -61.55 34.18 -8.77
N PHE A 46 -60.63 33.24 -8.58
CA PHE A 46 -59.82 32.63 -9.63
C PHE A 46 -60.45 31.30 -10.06
N ALA A 47 -60.77 31.11 -11.34
CA ALA A 47 -61.17 29.81 -11.85
C ALA A 47 -59.99 29.12 -12.53
N LEU A 48 -59.64 27.91 -12.08
CA LEU A 48 -58.60 27.06 -12.64
C LEU A 48 -59.23 25.87 -13.34
N ARG A 49 -58.89 25.68 -14.62
CA ARG A 49 -59.36 24.51 -15.37
C ARG A 49 -58.50 23.30 -15.04
N SER A 50 -59.09 22.31 -14.40
CA SER A 50 -58.46 21.01 -14.18
C SER A 50 -59.49 19.89 -14.10
N ALA A 51 -59.16 18.75 -14.71
CA ALA A 51 -59.90 17.51 -14.53
C ALA A 51 -59.51 16.76 -13.25
N ALA A 52 -58.45 17.19 -12.56
CA ALA A 52 -58.00 16.59 -11.30
C ALA A 52 -58.81 17.13 -10.11
N ALA A 53 -59.16 16.24 -9.18
CA ALA A 53 -59.78 16.63 -7.91
C ALA A 53 -58.74 17.27 -6.98
N TRP A 54 -59.13 18.34 -6.28
CA TRP A 54 -58.31 18.96 -5.24
C TRP A 54 -58.32 18.10 -3.98
N THR A 55 -57.14 17.73 -3.49
CA THR A 55 -56.95 16.93 -2.27
C THR A 55 -56.17 17.66 -1.17
N GLY A 56 -55.83 18.94 -1.40
CA GLY A 56 -55.13 19.77 -0.42
C GLY A 56 -56.07 20.46 0.58
N PRO A 57 -55.53 21.36 1.43
CA PRO A 57 -56.33 22.05 2.45
C PRO A 57 -57.39 22.96 1.81
N ALA A 58 -58.48 23.19 2.56
CA ALA A 58 -59.59 24.04 2.12
C ALA A 58 -59.22 25.54 2.06
N SER A 59 -58.14 25.95 2.72
CA SER A 59 -57.61 27.31 2.70
C SER A 59 -56.07 27.27 2.63
N LEU A 60 -55.48 28.14 1.82
CA LEU A 60 -54.05 28.31 1.59
C LEU A 60 -53.61 29.71 2.04
N ASP A 61 -52.40 29.83 2.58
CA ASP A 61 -51.78 31.13 2.84
C ASP A 61 -50.95 31.58 1.64
N VAL A 62 -51.30 32.73 1.05
CA VAL A 62 -50.56 33.36 -0.04
C VAL A 62 -50.11 34.75 0.39
N GLU A 63 -48.83 34.90 0.72
CA GLU A 63 -48.20 36.16 1.18
C GLU A 63 -48.86 36.76 2.45
N GLY A 64 -49.27 35.91 3.39
CA GLY A 64 -49.92 36.33 4.65
C GLY A 64 -51.42 36.61 4.50
N GLN A 65 -52.02 36.26 3.36
CA GLN A 65 -53.45 36.41 3.09
C GLN A 65 -54.08 35.03 2.82
N PRO A 66 -55.13 34.64 3.57
CA PRO A 66 -55.83 33.38 3.32
C PRO A 66 -56.54 33.39 1.97
N VAL A 67 -56.56 32.23 1.30
CA VAL A 67 -57.20 31.96 0.02
C VAL A 67 -57.94 30.62 0.11
N ASP A 68 -59.26 30.64 -0.01
CA ASP A 68 -60.08 29.44 0.01
C ASP A 68 -59.99 28.68 -1.31
N VAL A 69 -59.97 27.35 -1.27
CA VAL A 69 -59.85 26.49 -2.45
C VAL A 69 -61.02 25.51 -2.49
N VAL A 70 -61.82 25.56 -3.54
CA VAL A 70 -63.02 24.73 -3.69
C VAL A 70 -63.07 24.08 -5.07
N ALA A 71 -63.32 22.78 -5.12
CA ALA A 71 -63.55 22.06 -6.36
C ALA A 71 -65.03 22.16 -6.77
N ALA A 72 -65.30 22.67 -7.97
CA ALA A 72 -66.64 22.83 -8.52
C ALA A 72 -66.78 22.12 -9.87
N VAL A 73 -67.55 21.02 -9.87
CA VAL A 73 -67.71 20.14 -11.05
C VAL A 73 -68.83 20.57 -12.00
N SER A 74 -69.63 21.58 -11.66
CA SER A 74 -70.74 22.07 -12.49
C SER A 74 -70.85 23.60 -12.45
N ALA A 75 -71.38 24.19 -13.53
CA ALA A 75 -71.56 25.65 -13.62
C ALA A 75 -72.54 26.18 -12.54
N LEU A 76 -73.48 25.34 -12.08
CA LEU A 76 -74.39 25.69 -10.99
C LEU A 76 -73.64 25.82 -9.65
N HIS A 77 -72.73 24.89 -9.36
CA HIS A 77 -71.92 24.94 -8.15
C HIS A 77 -70.99 26.17 -8.16
N VAL A 78 -70.42 26.54 -9.32
CA VAL A 78 -69.66 27.79 -9.45
C VAL A 78 -70.53 29.02 -9.14
N ARG A 79 -71.77 29.06 -9.64
CA ARG A 79 -72.72 30.16 -9.34
C ARG A 79 -73.08 30.25 -7.86
N GLU A 80 -73.26 29.11 -7.20
CA GLU A 80 -73.54 29.05 -5.76
C GLU A 80 -72.38 29.63 -4.95
N LEU A 81 -71.15 29.23 -5.25
CA LEU A 81 -69.94 29.78 -4.62
C LEU A 81 -69.80 31.29 -4.84
N LEU A 82 -70.11 31.77 -6.05
CA LEU A 82 -70.08 33.20 -6.36
C LEU A 82 -71.21 33.98 -5.68
N ALA A 83 -72.40 33.38 -5.50
CA ALA A 83 -73.54 34.01 -4.84
C ALA A 83 -73.34 34.15 -3.32
N ALA A 84 -72.65 33.20 -2.70
CA ALA A 84 -72.29 33.23 -1.28
C ALA A 84 -71.18 34.24 -0.94
N ARG A 85 -70.59 34.91 -1.94
CA ARG A 85 -69.39 35.74 -1.79
C ARG A 85 -69.74 37.17 -1.36
N VAL A 86 -69.28 37.56 -0.17
CA VAL A 86 -69.49 38.91 0.41
C VAL A 86 -68.16 39.66 0.59
N ALA A 87 -68.19 40.99 0.62
CA ALA A 87 -67.00 41.80 0.90
C ALA A 87 -66.38 41.44 2.26
N GLY A 88 -65.05 41.27 2.30
CA GLY A 88 -64.29 40.95 3.51
C GLY A 88 -63.96 39.48 3.76
N MET A 89 -64.48 38.52 2.98
CA MET A 89 -63.99 37.12 3.05
C MET A 89 -62.68 36.95 2.22
N PRO A 90 -61.92 35.84 2.34
CA PRO A 90 -60.65 35.59 1.63
C PRO A 90 -60.81 35.22 0.15
N ASP A 91 -59.85 35.56 -0.71
CA ASP A 91 -59.88 35.20 -2.13
C ASP A 91 -60.24 33.73 -2.36
N LEU A 92 -60.92 33.41 -3.45
CA LEU A 92 -61.42 32.06 -3.74
C LEU A 92 -60.78 31.50 -5.00
N VAL A 93 -60.23 30.29 -4.92
CA VAL A 93 -59.78 29.49 -6.07
C VAL A 93 -60.80 28.39 -6.34
N VAL A 94 -61.45 28.46 -7.49
CA VAL A 94 -62.40 27.45 -7.97
C VAL A 94 -61.70 26.53 -8.95
N ILE A 95 -61.57 25.24 -8.61
CA ILE A 95 -61.01 24.21 -9.50
C ILE A 95 -62.15 23.52 -10.22
N THR A 96 -62.20 23.62 -11.55
CA THR A 96 -63.33 23.13 -12.36
C THR A 96 -62.87 22.44 -13.65
N PRO A 97 -63.53 21.35 -14.11
CA PRO A 97 -63.22 20.75 -15.41
C PRO A 97 -63.73 21.58 -16.60
N LEU A 98 -64.62 22.55 -16.34
CA LEU A 98 -65.37 23.30 -17.34
C LEU A 98 -64.49 24.33 -18.08
N ALA A 99 -64.72 24.48 -19.38
CA ALA A 99 -64.18 25.54 -20.21
C ALA A 99 -65.01 26.84 -20.09
N GLU A 100 -64.45 27.96 -20.53
CA GLU A 100 -65.09 29.28 -20.44
C GLU A 100 -66.48 29.33 -21.09
N ALA A 101 -66.64 28.63 -22.22
CA ALA A 101 -67.91 28.56 -22.95
C ALA A 101 -69.03 27.87 -22.14
N GLU A 102 -68.68 27.06 -21.14
CA GLU A 102 -69.61 26.27 -20.33
C GLU A 102 -70.07 26.98 -19.05
N LEU A 103 -69.36 28.05 -18.63
CA LEU A 103 -69.65 28.76 -17.37
C LEU A 103 -70.68 29.89 -17.53
N GLY A 104 -70.86 30.44 -18.74
CA GLY A 104 -71.79 31.54 -19.02
C GLY A 104 -71.25 32.92 -18.63
N ALA A 105 -71.74 33.97 -19.29
CA ALA A 105 -71.19 35.33 -19.18
C ALA A 105 -71.32 35.94 -17.78
N ASP A 106 -72.34 35.53 -17.01
CA ASP A 106 -72.58 35.98 -15.64
C ASP A 106 -71.49 35.51 -14.66
N VAL A 107 -71.03 34.27 -14.82
CA VAL A 107 -69.92 33.69 -14.06
C VAL A 107 -68.60 34.34 -14.51
N MET A 108 -68.36 34.40 -15.83
CA MET A 108 -67.12 34.95 -16.39
C MET A 108 -66.88 36.40 -15.97
N ALA A 109 -67.93 37.24 -15.89
CA ALA A 109 -67.81 38.64 -15.47
C ALA A 109 -67.33 38.83 -14.02
N ARG A 110 -67.50 37.80 -13.16
CA ARG A 110 -67.14 37.83 -11.74
C ARG A 110 -65.81 37.14 -11.43
N LEU A 111 -65.21 36.46 -12.41
CA LEU A 111 -63.88 35.87 -12.29
C LEU A 111 -62.78 36.93 -12.45
N ALA A 112 -61.69 36.76 -11.70
CA ALA A 112 -60.50 37.58 -11.82
C ALA A 112 -59.93 37.49 -13.24
N GLY A 113 -59.80 38.63 -13.92
CA GLY A 113 -59.36 38.70 -15.31
C GLY A 113 -60.36 38.18 -16.35
N ARG A 114 -61.62 37.91 -15.97
CA ARG A 114 -62.72 37.44 -16.84
C ARG A 114 -62.38 36.22 -17.70
N ARG A 115 -61.59 35.29 -17.14
CA ARG A 115 -61.11 34.09 -17.84
C ARG A 115 -61.06 32.89 -16.91
N VAL A 116 -61.12 31.70 -17.47
CA VAL A 116 -60.74 30.46 -16.77
C VAL A 116 -59.30 30.16 -17.13
N VAL A 117 -58.44 30.08 -16.12
CA VAL A 117 -57.01 29.85 -16.34
C VAL A 117 -56.77 28.38 -16.66
N SER A 118 -56.28 28.09 -17.87
CA SER A 118 -55.81 26.76 -18.25
C SER A 118 -54.45 26.47 -17.62
N LEU A 119 -54.29 25.28 -17.04
CA LEU A 119 -53.04 24.82 -16.44
C LEU A 119 -52.16 24.18 -17.54
N GLU A 120 -51.44 25.00 -18.29
CA GLU A 120 -50.43 24.51 -19.25
C GLU A 120 -49.12 24.16 -18.51
N PRO A 121 -48.61 22.92 -18.58
CA PRO A 121 -47.51 22.45 -17.73
C PRO A 121 -46.24 23.32 -17.79
N TRP A 122 -45.77 23.67 -18.99
CA TRP A 122 -44.56 24.48 -19.13
C TRP A 122 -44.75 25.93 -18.67
N THR A 123 -45.97 26.48 -18.78
CA THR A 123 -46.28 27.83 -18.27
C THR A 123 -46.16 27.84 -16.74
N LEU A 124 -46.69 26.81 -16.09
CA LEU A 124 -46.59 26.66 -14.64
C LEU A 124 -45.14 26.43 -14.19
N VAL A 125 -44.34 25.68 -14.94
CA VAL A 125 -42.91 25.51 -14.65
C VAL A 125 -42.16 26.83 -14.77
N LEU A 126 -42.40 27.64 -15.80
CA LEU A 126 -41.77 28.97 -15.92
C LEU A 126 -42.13 29.85 -14.73
N GLU A 127 -43.38 29.85 -14.29
CA GLU A 127 -43.80 30.55 -13.08
C GLU A 127 -43.13 29.97 -11.82
N ALA A 128 -42.98 28.64 -11.75
CA ALA A 128 -42.30 27.92 -10.67
C ALA A 128 -40.85 28.38 -10.48
N PHE A 129 -40.13 28.58 -11.58
CA PHE A 129 -38.73 29.03 -11.65
C PHE A 129 -38.57 30.56 -11.77
N ARG A 130 -39.66 31.32 -11.81
CA ARG A 130 -39.68 32.77 -12.10
C ARG A 130 -38.92 33.12 -13.39
N ALA A 131 -39.03 32.25 -14.39
CA ALA A 131 -38.45 32.40 -15.72
C ALA A 131 -39.45 33.08 -16.67
N ARG A 132 -38.93 33.79 -17.68
CA ARG A 132 -39.68 34.43 -18.76
C ARG A 132 -39.74 33.54 -20.00
N ASP A 133 -38.62 32.93 -20.36
CA ASP A 133 -38.49 32.11 -21.57
C ASP A 133 -38.07 30.66 -21.25
N LEU A 134 -38.39 29.74 -22.16
CA LEU A 134 -38.05 28.32 -22.08
C LEU A 134 -37.13 27.92 -23.23
N ASP A 135 -36.10 27.11 -22.94
CA ASP A 135 -35.31 26.45 -23.99
C ASP A 135 -36.20 25.53 -24.86
N ALA A 136 -36.16 25.73 -26.17
CA ALA A 136 -36.98 24.99 -27.13
C ALA A 136 -36.77 23.46 -27.06
N ARG A 137 -35.60 23.00 -26.61
CA ARG A 137 -35.29 21.57 -26.42
C ARG A 137 -36.20 20.91 -25.37
N LEU A 138 -36.67 21.68 -24.39
CA LEU A 138 -37.53 21.17 -23.31
C LEU A 138 -38.99 20.95 -23.76
N LEU A 139 -39.45 21.64 -24.82
CA LEU A 139 -40.83 21.53 -25.30
C LEU A 139 -41.21 20.10 -25.71
N ALA A 140 -40.23 19.31 -26.17
CA ALA A 140 -40.43 17.90 -26.52
C ALA A 140 -40.73 16.99 -25.32
N HIS A 141 -40.49 17.45 -24.09
CA HIS A 141 -40.55 16.64 -22.87
C HIS A 141 -41.70 17.06 -21.94
N ARG A 142 -42.95 16.93 -22.40
CA ARG A 142 -44.14 17.26 -21.57
C ARG A 142 -44.15 16.52 -20.22
N TRP A 143 -43.67 15.28 -20.18
CA TRP A 143 -43.55 14.48 -18.94
C TRP A 143 -42.63 15.16 -17.90
N MET A 144 -41.58 15.86 -18.36
CA MET A 144 -40.61 16.52 -17.51
C MET A 144 -41.23 17.73 -16.80
N ALA A 145 -42.05 18.49 -17.51
CA ALA A 145 -42.79 19.61 -16.92
C ALA A 145 -43.68 19.13 -15.76
N LEU A 146 -44.45 18.06 -15.99
CA LEU A 146 -45.28 17.46 -14.94
C LEU A 146 -44.41 16.97 -13.77
N ALA A 147 -43.30 16.30 -14.06
CA ALA A 147 -42.42 15.76 -13.04
C ALA A 147 -41.76 16.85 -12.15
N LEU A 148 -41.41 18.01 -12.73
CA LEU A 148 -40.91 19.18 -12.01
C LEU A 148 -41.97 19.79 -11.10
N LEU A 149 -43.23 19.86 -11.56
CA LEU A 149 -44.33 20.40 -10.76
C LEU A 149 -44.69 19.47 -9.58
N GLU A 150 -44.68 18.16 -9.80
CA GLU A 150 -44.90 17.16 -8.75
C GLU A 150 -43.79 17.15 -7.69
N GLY A 151 -42.54 17.34 -8.11
CA GLY A 151 -41.37 17.38 -7.24
C GLY A 151 -41.07 18.75 -6.64
N MET A 152 -41.97 19.72 -6.77
CA MET A 152 -41.68 21.09 -6.38
C MET A 152 -41.48 21.20 -4.85
N PRO A 153 -40.37 21.81 -4.38
CA PRO A 153 -40.15 22.06 -2.96
C PRO A 153 -41.26 22.95 -2.38
N ALA A 154 -41.53 22.82 -1.08
CA ALA A 154 -42.51 23.68 -0.39
C ALA A 154 -42.16 25.18 -0.48
N THR A 155 -40.87 25.50 -0.57
CA THR A 155 -40.35 26.87 -0.74
C THR A 155 -40.39 27.38 -2.19
N GLY A 156 -40.78 26.53 -3.16
CA GLY A 156 -40.64 26.77 -4.59
C GLY A 156 -39.19 26.61 -5.07
N TYR A 157 -38.99 26.68 -6.39
CA TYR A 157 -37.66 26.66 -6.99
C TYR A 157 -36.95 28.02 -6.85
N PRO A 158 -35.60 28.03 -6.79
CA PRO A 158 -34.85 29.28 -6.85
C PRO A 158 -35.07 29.98 -8.21
N PRO A 159 -35.11 31.33 -8.24
CA PRO A 159 -35.29 32.08 -9.48
C PRO A 159 -34.09 31.90 -10.42
N VAL A 160 -34.35 31.72 -11.72
CA VAL A 160 -33.29 31.63 -12.73
C VAL A 160 -32.68 33.02 -13.03
N PRO A 161 -31.36 33.24 -12.86
CA PRO A 161 -30.75 34.57 -12.97
C PRO A 161 -30.91 35.25 -14.34
N ALA A 162 -30.86 34.47 -15.44
CA ALA A 162 -30.96 34.98 -16.80
C ALA A 162 -32.40 35.15 -17.31
N GLY A 163 -33.41 34.75 -16.51
CA GLY A 163 -34.81 34.76 -16.92
C GLY A 163 -35.16 33.70 -17.99
N VAL A 164 -34.24 32.82 -18.37
CA VAL A 164 -34.49 31.68 -19.26
C VAL A 164 -34.31 30.39 -18.47
N LEU A 165 -35.28 29.49 -18.53
CA LEU A 165 -35.12 28.14 -17.98
C LEU A 165 -34.42 27.27 -19.03
N ASP A 166 -33.11 27.08 -18.84
CA ASP A 166 -32.31 26.20 -19.68
C ASP A 166 -32.46 24.72 -19.32
N SER A 167 -32.03 23.86 -20.24
CA SER A 167 -32.09 22.41 -20.07
C SER A 167 -31.29 21.93 -18.85
N GLU A 168 -30.13 22.50 -18.58
CA GLU A 168 -29.25 22.06 -17.49
C GLU A 168 -29.87 22.31 -16.12
N THR A 169 -30.43 23.51 -15.91
CA THR A 169 -31.13 23.91 -14.69
C THR A 169 -32.38 23.06 -14.45
N ALA A 170 -33.14 22.79 -15.52
CA ALA A 170 -34.33 21.96 -15.45
C ALA A 170 -33.99 20.51 -15.07
N TRP A 171 -32.95 19.91 -15.66
CA TRP A 171 -32.48 18.57 -15.33
C TRP A 171 -31.89 18.49 -13.93
N SER A 172 -31.02 19.44 -13.54
CA SER A 172 -30.44 19.48 -12.19
C SER A 172 -31.54 19.52 -11.12
N SER A 173 -32.56 20.34 -11.31
CA SER A 173 -33.69 20.44 -10.39
C SER A 173 -34.52 19.15 -10.35
N LEU A 174 -34.79 18.55 -11.52
CA LEU A 174 -35.51 17.28 -11.60
C LEU A 174 -34.75 16.16 -10.86
N LEU A 175 -33.46 15.99 -11.17
CA LEU A 175 -32.60 14.95 -10.60
C LEU A 175 -32.45 15.11 -9.09
N GLN A 176 -32.23 16.35 -8.61
CA GLN A 176 -32.11 16.61 -7.19
C GLN A 176 -33.40 16.34 -6.44
N GLN A 177 -34.53 16.86 -6.91
CA GLN A 177 -35.79 16.78 -6.16
C GLN A 177 -36.44 15.40 -6.28
N ARG A 178 -36.42 14.79 -7.47
CA ARG A 178 -37.09 13.51 -7.71
C ARG A 178 -36.22 12.32 -7.35
N LEU A 179 -34.90 12.42 -7.48
CA LEU A 179 -33.98 11.31 -7.28
C LEU A 179 -32.94 11.53 -6.18
N GLY A 180 -32.71 12.76 -5.72
CA GLY A 180 -31.64 13.05 -4.76
C GLY A 180 -30.25 13.16 -5.38
N LEU A 181 -30.16 13.16 -6.71
CA LEU A 181 -28.91 13.40 -7.45
C LEU A 181 -28.62 14.90 -7.46
N ALA A 182 -27.71 15.35 -6.60
CA ALA A 182 -27.41 16.78 -6.43
C ALA A 182 -26.50 17.38 -7.53
N VAL A 183 -26.00 16.56 -8.46
CA VAL A 183 -25.05 16.99 -9.50
C VAL A 183 -25.80 17.24 -10.81
N ALA A 184 -25.61 18.41 -11.41
CA ALA A 184 -26.26 18.79 -12.66
C ALA A 184 -25.84 17.91 -13.85
N GLN A 185 -24.58 17.46 -13.85
CA GLN A 185 -24.02 16.51 -14.81
C GLN A 185 -23.34 15.38 -14.02
N PRO A 186 -24.10 14.38 -13.55
CA PRO A 186 -23.53 13.26 -12.81
C PRO A 186 -22.62 12.46 -13.74
N ASP A 187 -21.51 11.93 -13.21
CA ASP A 187 -20.72 10.89 -13.85
C ASP A 187 -21.17 9.49 -13.35
N VAL A 188 -20.53 8.43 -13.86
CA VAL A 188 -20.85 7.06 -13.43
C VAL A 188 -20.55 6.85 -11.94
N VAL A 189 -19.56 7.57 -11.39
CA VAL A 189 -19.22 7.50 -9.96
C VAL A 189 -20.34 8.07 -9.09
N ALA A 190 -20.84 9.26 -9.43
CA ALA A 190 -21.98 9.88 -8.75
C ALA A 190 -23.23 8.99 -8.83
N LEU A 191 -23.43 8.28 -9.94
CA LEU A 191 -24.55 7.34 -10.08
C LEU A 191 -24.40 6.09 -9.19
N LEU A 192 -23.17 5.58 -9.01
CA LEU A 192 -22.91 4.48 -8.08
C LEU A 192 -23.08 4.89 -6.62
N GLU A 193 -22.63 6.10 -6.26
CA GLU A 193 -22.86 6.67 -4.93
C GLU A 193 -24.35 6.88 -4.65
N TRP A 194 -25.09 7.33 -5.65
CA TRP A 194 -26.55 7.41 -5.60
C TRP A 194 -27.21 6.04 -5.39
N ALA A 195 -26.77 5.03 -6.14
CA ALA A 195 -27.30 3.67 -6.06
C ALA A 195 -27.00 2.97 -4.72
N ALA A 196 -25.98 3.43 -3.99
CA ALA A 196 -25.63 2.91 -2.67
C ALA A 196 -26.60 3.34 -1.55
N ASP A 197 -27.45 4.34 -1.78
CA ASP A 197 -28.45 4.81 -0.82
C ASP A 197 -29.83 4.19 -1.12
N PRO A 198 -30.39 3.36 -0.22
CA PRO A 198 -31.70 2.74 -0.45
C PRO A 198 -32.85 3.75 -0.64
N SER A 199 -32.76 4.95 -0.05
CA SER A 199 -33.78 5.99 -0.19
C SER A 199 -33.81 6.61 -1.59
N HIS A 200 -32.66 6.68 -2.25
CA HIS A 200 -32.53 7.11 -3.64
C HIS A 200 -33.17 6.10 -4.60
N VAL A 201 -32.86 4.82 -4.40
CA VAL A 201 -33.40 3.72 -5.20
C VAL A 201 -34.92 3.60 -5.04
N GLU A 202 -35.43 3.79 -3.82
CA GLU A 202 -36.88 3.76 -3.58
C GLU A 202 -37.61 4.93 -4.25
N ARG A 203 -37.02 6.13 -4.22
CA ARG A 203 -37.52 7.27 -5.01
C ARG A 203 -37.60 6.96 -6.50
N TRP A 204 -36.59 6.29 -7.05
CA TRP A 204 -36.63 5.81 -8.43
C TRP A 204 -37.77 4.83 -8.69
N ARG A 205 -37.98 3.83 -7.82
CA ARG A 205 -39.06 2.84 -7.97
C ARG A 205 -40.46 3.47 -7.95
N GLN A 206 -40.63 4.52 -7.15
CA GLN A 206 -41.90 5.25 -7.02
C GLN A 206 -42.17 6.21 -8.20
N LEU A 207 -41.21 6.41 -9.10
CA LEU A 207 -41.42 7.25 -10.27
C LEU A 207 -42.42 6.61 -11.26
N PRO A 208 -43.34 7.41 -11.82
CA PRO A 208 -44.18 7.01 -12.95
C PRO A 208 -43.36 6.52 -14.14
N ALA A 209 -43.91 5.58 -14.91
CA ALA A 209 -43.19 4.91 -16.00
C ALA A 209 -42.65 5.88 -17.07
N ASP A 210 -43.46 6.86 -17.49
CA ASP A 210 -43.07 7.91 -18.45
C ASP A 210 -41.88 8.75 -17.96
N VAL A 211 -41.83 9.03 -16.65
CA VAL A 211 -40.71 9.76 -16.02
C VAL A 211 -39.46 8.87 -15.94
N ARG A 212 -39.60 7.60 -15.56
CA ARG A 212 -38.48 6.66 -15.53
C ARG A 212 -37.86 6.46 -16.91
N ASP A 213 -38.69 6.28 -17.94
CA ASP A 213 -38.22 6.10 -19.30
C ASP A 213 -37.50 7.34 -19.81
N GLY A 214 -38.05 8.53 -19.54
CA GLY A 214 -37.43 9.81 -19.88
C GLY A 214 -36.09 10.05 -19.19
N VAL A 215 -36.01 9.82 -17.87
CA VAL A 215 -34.75 9.95 -17.12
C VAL A 215 -33.74 8.90 -17.54
N ARG A 216 -34.15 7.65 -17.79
CA ARG A 216 -33.27 6.59 -18.28
C ARG A 216 -32.66 6.95 -19.63
N ALA A 217 -33.46 7.42 -20.58
CA ALA A 217 -32.98 7.83 -21.89
C ALA A 217 -31.95 8.96 -21.78
N TRP A 218 -32.21 9.94 -20.90
CA TRP A 218 -31.27 11.01 -20.61
C TRP A 218 -29.96 10.49 -20.00
N LEU A 219 -30.04 9.61 -19.00
CA LEU A 219 -28.85 9.01 -18.37
C LEU A 219 -28.01 8.24 -19.40
N VAL A 220 -28.63 7.44 -20.27
CA VAL A 220 -27.92 6.70 -21.33
C VAL A 220 -27.25 7.64 -22.32
N GLN A 221 -27.89 8.75 -22.69
CA GLN A 221 -27.31 9.74 -23.59
C GLN A 221 -26.04 10.40 -23.01
N HIS A 222 -25.96 10.60 -21.70
CA HIS A 222 -24.86 11.32 -21.05
C HIS A 222 -23.77 10.40 -20.49
N LEU A 223 -24.14 9.20 -20.03
CA LEU A 223 -23.25 8.25 -19.34
C LEU A 223 -23.00 6.96 -20.13
N GLY A 224 -23.74 6.74 -21.22
CA GLY A 224 -23.75 5.48 -21.96
C GLY A 224 -24.64 4.40 -21.33
N ASP A 225 -24.64 3.22 -21.95
CA ASP A 225 -25.52 2.10 -21.59
C ASP A 225 -25.40 1.67 -20.12
N VAL A 226 -24.22 1.85 -19.52
CA VAL A 226 -23.90 1.51 -18.13
C VAL A 226 -24.88 2.13 -17.13
N ALA A 227 -25.37 3.34 -17.39
CA ALA A 227 -26.26 4.01 -16.45
C ALA A 227 -27.60 3.28 -16.31
N SER A 228 -28.12 2.73 -17.41
CA SER A 228 -29.33 1.92 -17.38
C SER A 228 -29.12 0.60 -16.63
N LEU A 229 -27.92 0.02 -16.70
CA LEU A 229 -27.56 -1.22 -16.02
C LEU A 229 -27.45 -1.02 -14.52
N ILE A 230 -26.75 0.05 -14.08
CA ILE A 230 -26.61 0.43 -12.67
C ILE A 230 -27.97 0.66 -12.02
N VAL A 231 -28.84 1.45 -12.66
CA VAL A 231 -30.16 1.78 -12.13
C VAL A 231 -31.04 0.54 -12.01
N ASP A 232 -30.96 -0.41 -12.95
CA ASP A 232 -31.76 -1.63 -12.88
C ASP A 232 -31.23 -2.63 -11.86
N ALA A 233 -29.92 -2.79 -11.75
CA ALA A 233 -29.33 -3.58 -10.67
C ALA A 233 -29.76 -3.06 -9.30
N ALA A 234 -29.67 -1.74 -9.09
CA ALA A 234 -30.11 -1.10 -7.85
C ALA A 234 -31.62 -1.28 -7.63
N ALA A 235 -32.44 -1.08 -8.67
CA ALA A 235 -33.89 -1.26 -8.59
C ALA A 235 -34.30 -2.72 -8.29
N LEU A 236 -33.50 -3.71 -8.67
CA LEU A 236 -33.68 -5.12 -8.31
C LEU A 236 -33.17 -5.45 -6.89
N GLY A 237 -32.54 -4.49 -6.20
CA GLY A 237 -32.01 -4.65 -4.84
C GLY A 237 -30.60 -5.21 -4.79
N HIS A 238 -29.88 -5.21 -5.91
CA HIS A 238 -28.48 -5.60 -5.96
C HIS A 238 -27.56 -4.42 -5.66
N ASP A 239 -26.40 -4.72 -5.07
CA ASP A 239 -25.36 -3.73 -4.81
C ASP A 239 -24.64 -3.38 -6.11
N ALA A 240 -24.96 -2.21 -6.67
CA ALA A 240 -24.39 -1.77 -7.94
C ALA A 240 -22.88 -1.48 -7.86
N LEU A 241 -22.35 -1.10 -6.69
CA LEU A 241 -20.91 -0.94 -6.52
C LEU A 241 -20.22 -2.31 -6.59
N ALA A 242 -20.76 -3.29 -5.88
CA ALA A 242 -20.27 -4.67 -5.90
C ALA A 242 -20.24 -5.26 -7.31
N LEU A 243 -21.32 -5.09 -8.07
CA LEU A 243 -21.43 -5.58 -9.45
C LEU A 243 -20.43 -4.89 -10.39
N GLY A 244 -20.12 -3.61 -10.16
CA GLY A 244 -19.05 -2.91 -10.88
C GLY A 244 -17.67 -3.51 -10.59
N LEU A 245 -17.40 -3.90 -9.35
CA LEU A 245 -16.17 -4.60 -8.99
C LEU A 245 -16.09 -6.01 -9.60
N VAL A 246 -17.23 -6.68 -9.78
CA VAL A 246 -17.28 -7.94 -10.55
C VAL A 246 -16.96 -7.70 -12.02
N CYS A 247 -17.45 -6.61 -12.62
CA CYS A 247 -17.11 -6.26 -14.01
C CYS A 247 -15.59 -6.06 -14.19
N ASP A 248 -14.87 -5.54 -13.18
CA ASP A 248 -13.41 -5.42 -13.21
C ASP A 248 -12.73 -6.77 -13.47
N VAL A 249 -13.20 -7.81 -12.77
CA VAL A 249 -12.71 -9.19 -12.92
C VAL A 249 -13.09 -9.78 -14.28
N LEU A 250 -14.35 -9.66 -14.68
CA LEU A 250 -14.87 -10.30 -15.90
C LEU A 250 -14.27 -9.72 -17.19
N PHE A 251 -13.91 -8.43 -17.19
CA PHE A 251 -13.42 -7.76 -18.39
C PHE A 251 -11.90 -7.46 -18.37
N HIS A 252 -11.16 -7.94 -17.36
CA HIS A 252 -9.72 -7.70 -17.22
C HIS A 252 -8.92 -8.14 -18.46
N GLU A 253 -9.21 -9.30 -19.04
CA GLU A 253 -8.48 -9.86 -20.19
C GLU A 253 -8.67 -9.06 -21.49
N TRP A 254 -9.65 -8.16 -21.55
CA TRP A 254 -9.89 -7.32 -22.73
C TRP A 254 -8.93 -6.12 -22.80
N ASN A 255 -8.19 -5.86 -21.72
CA ASN A 255 -7.10 -4.88 -21.68
C ASN A 255 -5.70 -5.50 -21.95
N MET A 256 -5.59 -6.82 -22.13
CA MET A 256 -4.30 -7.51 -22.31
C MET A 256 -4.20 -8.22 -23.69
N PRO A 257 -3.15 -7.98 -24.50
CA PRO A 257 -3.02 -8.55 -25.84
C PRO A 257 -2.95 -10.09 -25.92
N SER A 258 -2.62 -10.78 -24.83
CA SER A 258 -2.18 -12.18 -24.83
C SER A 258 -2.83 -13.06 -23.74
N GLY A 259 -4.12 -12.87 -23.45
CA GLY A 259 -4.86 -13.73 -22.49
C GLY A 259 -4.95 -15.20 -22.92
N ALA A 260 -4.80 -16.13 -21.98
CA ALA A 260 -4.89 -17.57 -22.22
C ALA A 260 -6.32 -17.96 -22.67
N PRO A 261 -6.50 -18.77 -23.74
CA PRO A 261 -7.81 -19.01 -24.34
C PRO A 261 -8.91 -19.54 -23.41
N GLY A 262 -8.54 -20.26 -22.33
CA GLY A 262 -9.49 -20.88 -21.39
C GLY A 262 -10.15 -19.90 -20.41
N LEU A 263 -9.41 -18.90 -19.92
CA LEU A 263 -9.94 -17.88 -18.99
C LEU A 263 -10.93 -16.94 -19.71
N ARG A 264 -10.71 -16.68 -21.01
CA ARG A 264 -11.63 -15.91 -21.86
C ARG A 264 -12.99 -16.56 -22.00
N SER A 265 -13.07 -17.89 -22.10
CA SER A 265 -14.36 -18.60 -22.14
C SER A 265 -15.08 -18.53 -20.81
N GLU A 266 -14.37 -18.70 -19.70
CA GLU A 266 -14.96 -18.64 -18.35
C GLU A 266 -15.52 -17.23 -18.05
N ALA A 267 -14.77 -16.19 -18.41
CA ALA A 267 -15.20 -14.80 -18.27
C ALA A 267 -16.45 -14.48 -19.09
N ARG A 268 -16.54 -15.00 -20.33
CA ARG A 268 -17.74 -14.84 -21.17
C ARG A 268 -18.96 -15.53 -20.57
N ASP A 269 -18.81 -16.77 -20.13
CA ASP A 269 -19.91 -17.53 -19.52
C ASP A 269 -20.39 -16.87 -18.21
N ALA A 270 -19.46 -16.33 -17.42
CA ALA A 270 -19.78 -15.57 -16.23
C ALA A 270 -20.46 -14.23 -16.55
N ALA A 271 -20.07 -13.54 -17.62
CA ALA A 271 -20.75 -12.33 -18.10
C ALA A 271 -22.18 -12.60 -18.56
N ILE A 272 -22.46 -13.77 -19.16
CA ILE A 272 -23.84 -14.19 -19.48
C ILE A 272 -24.66 -14.44 -18.21
N ARG A 273 -24.09 -15.12 -17.21
CA ARG A 273 -24.76 -15.33 -15.92
C ARG A 273 -25.00 -14.01 -15.18
N PHE A 274 -24.13 -13.02 -15.37
CA PHE A 274 -24.26 -11.68 -14.77
C PHE A 274 -25.54 -10.97 -15.22
N GLU A 275 -26.05 -11.26 -16.41
CA GLU A 275 -27.28 -10.65 -16.95
C GLU A 275 -28.48 -10.83 -16.00
N SER A 276 -28.49 -11.89 -15.18
CA SER A 276 -29.51 -12.11 -14.14
C SER A 276 -29.60 -10.97 -13.11
N PHE A 277 -28.49 -10.29 -12.80
CA PHE A 277 -28.44 -9.16 -11.87
C PHE A 277 -28.96 -7.84 -12.48
N ILE A 278 -29.14 -7.79 -13.80
CA ILE A 278 -29.56 -6.58 -14.55
C ILE A 278 -30.86 -6.81 -15.33
N GLY A 279 -31.68 -7.75 -14.86
CA GLY A 279 -33.01 -8.03 -15.40
C GLY A 279 -33.01 -8.83 -16.70
N GLY A 280 -31.98 -9.65 -16.94
CA GLY A 280 -31.85 -10.50 -18.13
C GLY A 280 -31.48 -9.72 -19.40
N ARG A 281 -30.88 -8.54 -19.25
CA ARG A 281 -30.40 -7.75 -20.39
C ARG A 281 -28.93 -8.08 -20.68
N PRO A 282 -28.51 -7.99 -21.95
CA PRO A 282 -27.11 -8.17 -22.30
C PRO A 282 -26.24 -7.15 -21.57
N LEU A 283 -25.04 -7.57 -21.19
CA LEU A 283 -23.99 -6.70 -20.66
C LEU A 283 -22.99 -6.37 -21.78
N PRO A 284 -23.11 -5.21 -22.46
CA PRO A 284 -22.12 -4.81 -23.45
C PRO A 284 -20.76 -4.57 -22.80
N GLU A 285 -19.70 -4.99 -23.48
CA GLU A 285 -18.32 -4.86 -23.01
C GLU A 285 -17.96 -3.42 -22.61
N GLY A 286 -18.28 -2.44 -23.46
CA GLY A 286 -18.01 -1.03 -23.17
C GLY A 286 -18.73 -0.51 -21.91
N ALA A 287 -19.93 -1.03 -21.63
CA ALA A 287 -20.68 -0.71 -20.42
C ALA A 287 -20.06 -1.37 -19.18
N GLY A 288 -19.63 -2.64 -19.30
CA GLY A 288 -18.90 -3.36 -18.24
C GLY A 288 -17.59 -2.66 -17.86
N LEU A 289 -16.79 -2.24 -18.85
CA LEU A 289 -15.55 -1.49 -18.63
C LEU A 289 -15.77 -0.08 -18.06
N ALA A 290 -16.88 0.58 -18.37
CA ALA A 290 -17.24 1.85 -17.76
C ALA A 290 -17.64 1.67 -16.28
N TRP A 291 -18.40 0.60 -15.99
CA TRP A 291 -18.84 0.26 -14.65
C TRP A 291 -17.65 -0.10 -13.75
N SER A 292 -16.74 -0.94 -14.25
CA SER A 292 -15.54 -1.35 -13.51
C SER A 292 -14.66 -0.16 -13.15
N ARG A 293 -14.33 0.71 -14.12
CA ARG A 293 -13.50 1.91 -13.89
C ARG A 293 -14.07 2.79 -12.78
N ALA A 294 -15.39 3.03 -12.78
CA ALA A 294 -16.04 3.83 -11.76
C ALA A 294 -16.02 3.14 -10.38
N ALA A 295 -16.32 1.84 -10.33
CA ALA A 295 -16.31 1.07 -9.08
C ALA A 295 -14.90 0.97 -8.46
N VAL A 296 -13.89 0.69 -9.27
CA VAL A 296 -12.48 0.68 -8.84
C VAL A 296 -12.07 2.07 -8.37
N ALA A 297 -12.44 3.14 -9.08
CA ALA A 297 -12.16 4.52 -8.66
C ALA A 297 -12.76 4.82 -7.27
N ILE A 298 -13.98 4.36 -6.98
CA ILE A 298 -14.60 4.48 -5.65
C ILE A 298 -13.83 3.67 -4.61
N ALA A 299 -13.50 2.40 -4.91
CA ALA A 299 -12.74 1.54 -4.00
C ALA A 299 -11.32 2.07 -3.72
N SER A 300 -10.78 2.90 -4.62
CA SER A 300 -9.43 3.48 -4.55
C SER A 300 -9.29 4.67 -3.62
N ARG A 301 -10.38 5.29 -3.17
CA ARG A 301 -10.33 6.55 -2.43
C ARG A 301 -9.84 6.35 -0.98
N PRO A 302 -9.05 7.28 -0.42
CA PRO A 302 -8.79 7.35 1.02
C PRO A 302 -10.12 7.49 1.78
N ARG A 303 -10.28 6.75 2.88
CA ARG A 303 -11.56 6.68 3.61
C ARG A 303 -11.38 6.85 5.11
N ASP A 304 -12.37 7.49 5.72
CA ASP A 304 -12.57 7.45 7.17
C ASP A 304 -13.14 6.07 7.61
N PRO A 305 -13.16 5.75 8.92
CA PRO A 305 -13.63 4.45 9.40
C PRO A 305 -15.08 4.11 9.05
N ARG A 306 -15.98 5.10 8.90
CA ARG A 306 -17.39 4.85 8.53
C ARG A 306 -17.51 4.50 7.06
N GLN A 307 -16.80 5.23 6.20
CA GLN A 307 -16.74 4.98 4.76
C GLN A 307 -16.03 3.66 4.43
N ALA A 308 -15.11 3.21 5.29
CA ALA A 308 -14.47 1.89 5.19
C ALA A 308 -15.48 0.74 5.40
N GLY A 309 -16.46 0.91 6.29
CA GLY A 309 -17.52 -0.09 6.53
C GLY A 309 -18.41 -0.32 5.30
N VAL A 310 -18.80 0.75 4.60
CA VAL A 310 -19.62 0.66 3.38
C VAL A 310 -18.88 -0.09 2.28
N LEU A 311 -17.59 0.24 2.06
CA LEU A 311 -16.78 -0.46 1.07
C LEU A 311 -16.60 -1.95 1.43
N ARG A 312 -16.43 -2.29 2.71
CA ARG A 312 -16.33 -3.68 3.15
C ARG A 312 -17.56 -4.49 2.75
N VAL A 313 -18.76 -3.94 2.97
CA VAL A 313 -20.02 -4.60 2.59
C VAL A 313 -20.09 -4.79 1.07
N ALA A 314 -19.68 -3.79 0.27
CA ALA A 314 -19.64 -3.90 -1.17
C ALA A 314 -18.65 -4.95 -1.67
N LEU A 315 -17.47 -5.04 -1.05
CA LEU A 315 -16.49 -6.11 -1.34
C LEU A 315 -17.08 -7.48 -1.02
N ASP A 316 -17.72 -7.65 0.14
CA ASP A 316 -18.34 -8.93 0.53
C ASP A 316 -19.52 -9.32 -0.39
N ASN A 317 -20.27 -8.33 -0.87
CA ASN A 317 -21.31 -8.52 -1.90
C ASN A 317 -20.69 -8.94 -3.24
N ALA A 318 -19.57 -8.35 -3.64
CA ALA A 318 -18.87 -8.68 -4.89
C ALA A 318 -18.31 -10.11 -4.86
N GLU A 319 -17.74 -10.54 -3.74
CA GLU A 319 -17.28 -11.91 -3.51
C GLU A 319 -18.43 -12.92 -3.64
N ARG A 320 -19.60 -12.60 -3.07
CA ARG A 320 -20.80 -13.43 -3.20
C ARG A 320 -21.32 -13.48 -4.64
N ALA A 321 -21.25 -12.36 -5.36
CA ALA A 321 -21.63 -12.30 -6.76
C ALA A 321 -20.68 -13.14 -7.63
N LEU A 322 -19.35 -13.05 -7.45
CA LEU A 322 -18.39 -13.90 -8.17
C LEU A 322 -18.66 -15.40 -7.97
N LYS A 323 -18.92 -15.82 -6.73
CA LYS A 323 -19.30 -17.20 -6.41
C LYS A 323 -20.58 -17.63 -7.12
N HIS A 324 -21.60 -16.77 -7.11
CA HIS A 324 -22.86 -17.04 -7.81
C HIS A 324 -22.64 -17.21 -9.32
N LEU A 325 -21.71 -16.43 -9.87
CA LEU A 325 -21.32 -16.48 -11.27
C LEU A 325 -20.33 -17.61 -11.60
N GLN A 326 -19.89 -18.41 -10.61
CA GLN A 326 -18.86 -19.44 -10.79
C GLN A 326 -17.61 -18.88 -11.47
N ALA A 327 -17.16 -17.72 -11.00
CA ALA A 327 -16.06 -16.94 -11.58
C ALA A 327 -14.91 -16.74 -10.57
N ASP A 328 -14.83 -17.58 -9.53
CA ASP A 328 -13.85 -17.48 -8.45
C ASP A 328 -12.40 -17.53 -8.95
N ALA A 329 -12.12 -18.32 -10.00
CA ALA A 329 -10.78 -18.45 -10.57
C ALA A 329 -10.28 -17.14 -11.20
N LEU A 330 -11.21 -16.31 -11.70
CA LEU A 330 -10.89 -15.01 -12.32
C LEU A 330 -10.52 -13.95 -11.27
N ALA A 331 -10.79 -14.18 -9.98
CA ALA A 331 -10.52 -13.21 -8.91
C ALA A 331 -9.06 -12.74 -8.88
N VAL A 332 -8.11 -13.57 -9.35
CA VAL A 332 -6.68 -13.22 -9.52
C VAL A 332 -6.48 -11.89 -10.24
N HIS A 333 -7.41 -11.51 -11.12
CA HIS A 333 -7.35 -10.28 -11.91
C HIS A 333 -7.79 -9.03 -11.14
N SER A 334 -8.43 -9.15 -9.99
CA SER A 334 -8.83 -7.99 -9.19
C SER A 334 -7.64 -7.41 -8.43
N ASP A 335 -7.53 -6.08 -8.43
CA ASP A 335 -6.57 -5.35 -7.57
C ASP A 335 -7.19 -4.90 -6.23
N VAL A 336 -8.48 -5.18 -6.01
CA VAL A 336 -9.26 -4.68 -4.87
C VAL A 336 -9.94 -5.78 -4.04
N LEU A 337 -10.37 -6.87 -4.67
CA LEU A 337 -11.13 -7.92 -3.99
C LEU A 337 -10.23 -8.77 -3.08
N PRO A 338 -10.68 -9.12 -1.85
CA PRO A 338 -9.96 -10.02 -0.95
C PRO A 338 -9.50 -11.34 -1.60
N SER A 339 -10.37 -12.01 -2.36
CA SER A 339 -10.03 -13.25 -3.07
C SER A 339 -8.97 -13.05 -4.16
N GLY A 340 -8.87 -11.86 -4.74
CA GLY A 340 -7.79 -11.51 -5.67
C GLY A 340 -6.42 -11.48 -5.00
N PHE A 341 -6.34 -10.92 -3.80
CA PHE A 341 -5.12 -11.00 -2.99
C PHE A 341 -4.74 -12.44 -2.66
N ASP A 342 -5.70 -13.23 -2.17
CA ASP A 342 -5.47 -14.64 -1.80
C ASP A 342 -4.99 -15.46 -2.99
N ARG A 343 -5.64 -15.30 -4.16
CA ARG A 343 -5.26 -16.04 -5.36
C ARG A 343 -3.90 -15.60 -5.90
N ARG A 344 -3.54 -14.32 -5.81
CA ARG A 344 -2.19 -13.83 -6.17
C ARG A 344 -1.12 -14.38 -5.22
N CYS A 345 -1.42 -14.54 -3.93
CA CYS A 345 -0.52 -15.23 -3.00
C CYS A 345 -0.30 -16.69 -3.43
N GLU A 346 -1.35 -17.39 -3.84
CA GLU A 346 -1.24 -18.78 -4.33
C GLU A 346 -0.42 -18.88 -5.61
N VAL A 347 -0.68 -18.01 -6.60
CA VAL A 347 0.11 -17.94 -7.84
C VAL A 347 1.58 -17.65 -7.55
N PHE A 348 1.89 -16.76 -6.60
CA PHE A 348 3.28 -16.53 -6.19
C PHE A 348 3.87 -17.75 -5.47
N GLY A 349 3.09 -18.45 -4.64
CA GLY A 349 3.51 -19.72 -4.04
C GLY A 349 3.83 -20.80 -5.08
N GLU A 350 3.00 -20.94 -6.11
CA GLU A 350 3.19 -21.84 -7.24
C GLU A 350 4.46 -21.46 -8.03
N ALA A 351 4.60 -20.20 -8.43
CA ALA A 351 5.78 -19.70 -9.15
C ALA A 351 7.08 -19.87 -8.33
N LEU A 352 7.01 -19.70 -7.01
CA LEU A 352 8.14 -19.95 -6.10
C LEU A 352 8.56 -21.43 -6.08
N LEU A 353 7.59 -22.36 -6.09
CA LEU A 353 7.88 -23.79 -6.17
C LEU A 353 8.51 -24.18 -7.52
N GLU A 354 8.07 -23.56 -8.61
CA GLU A 354 8.68 -23.75 -9.92
C GLU A 354 10.09 -23.18 -9.98
N TYR A 355 10.29 -21.97 -9.46
CA TYR A 355 11.60 -21.35 -9.32
C TYR A 355 12.58 -22.20 -8.50
N LEU A 356 12.11 -22.83 -7.43
CA LEU A 356 12.96 -23.73 -6.63
C LEU A 356 13.46 -24.95 -7.43
N ARG A 357 12.72 -25.37 -8.48
CA ARG A 357 13.09 -26.50 -9.35
C ARG A 357 13.97 -26.09 -10.52
N ASP A 358 13.69 -24.92 -11.10
CA ASP A 358 14.42 -24.36 -12.24
C ASP A 358 14.64 -22.84 -12.05
N PRO A 359 15.66 -22.43 -11.28
CA PRO A 359 15.89 -21.03 -10.96
C PRO A 359 16.20 -20.14 -12.18
N GLU A 360 16.79 -20.70 -13.24
CA GLU A 360 17.14 -19.94 -14.44
C GLU A 360 15.93 -19.78 -15.37
N GLY A 361 15.18 -20.86 -15.63
CA GLY A 361 14.04 -20.84 -16.54
C GLY A 361 12.76 -20.21 -15.97
N ARG A 362 12.65 -20.11 -14.63
CA ARG A 362 11.45 -19.59 -13.93
C ARG A 362 11.67 -18.28 -13.19
N ARG A 363 12.79 -17.59 -13.46
CA ARG A 363 13.13 -16.32 -12.84
C ARG A 363 12.08 -15.24 -13.10
N ASP A 364 11.71 -15.03 -14.36
CA ASP A 364 10.77 -13.98 -14.72
C ASP A 364 9.37 -14.27 -14.15
N ASP A 365 8.92 -15.52 -14.22
CA ASP A 365 7.61 -15.97 -13.71
C ASP A 365 7.42 -15.65 -12.21
N VAL A 366 8.44 -15.89 -11.38
CA VAL A 366 8.35 -15.62 -9.93
C VAL A 366 8.40 -14.12 -9.62
N HIS A 367 9.13 -13.34 -10.41
CA HIS A 367 9.19 -11.88 -10.28
C HIS A 367 7.89 -11.22 -10.75
N ASP A 368 7.31 -11.69 -11.84
CA ASP A 368 5.99 -11.25 -12.33
C ASP A 368 4.90 -11.54 -11.31
N ALA A 369 4.88 -12.75 -10.74
CA ALA A 369 3.93 -13.12 -9.69
C ALA A 369 4.06 -12.22 -8.44
N ARG A 370 5.29 -11.90 -8.02
CA ARG A 370 5.55 -10.95 -6.94
C ARG A 370 5.06 -9.53 -7.30
N GLY A 371 5.33 -9.06 -8.51
CA GLY A 371 4.88 -7.77 -9.02
C GLY A 371 3.35 -7.65 -9.01
N HIS A 372 2.66 -8.69 -9.50
CA HIS A 372 1.20 -8.76 -9.45
C HIS A 372 0.67 -8.75 -8.01
N LEU A 373 1.27 -9.49 -7.07
CA LEU A 373 0.85 -9.44 -5.68
C LEU A 373 1.06 -8.06 -5.04
N ARG A 374 2.19 -7.39 -5.32
CA ARG A 374 2.47 -6.03 -4.83
C ARG A 374 1.50 -4.99 -5.39
N ALA A 375 1.05 -5.15 -6.63
CA ALA A 375 0.07 -4.26 -7.27
C ALA A 375 -1.30 -4.30 -6.59
N HIS A 376 -1.61 -5.37 -5.85
CA HIS A 376 -2.88 -5.48 -5.14
C HIS A 376 -3.00 -4.46 -4.01
N ARG A 377 -4.08 -3.68 -3.98
CA ARG A 377 -4.23 -2.51 -3.09
C ARG A 377 -4.25 -2.85 -1.61
N SER A 378 -4.73 -4.04 -1.27
CA SER A 378 -4.78 -4.51 0.12
C SER A 378 -3.40 -4.92 0.66
N CYS A 379 -2.33 -4.90 -0.13
CA CYS A 379 -0.98 -5.30 0.31
C CYS A 379 -0.43 -4.42 1.45
N THR A 380 -0.94 -3.19 1.60
CA THR A 380 -0.54 -2.25 2.66
C THR A 380 -1.26 -2.51 3.99
N LEU A 381 -2.32 -3.31 4.01
CA LEU A 381 -3.01 -3.69 5.25
C LEU A 381 -2.08 -4.55 6.12
N PRO A 382 -2.02 -4.36 7.45
CA PRO A 382 -1.04 -5.04 8.31
C PRO A 382 -0.98 -6.57 8.14
N SER A 383 -2.13 -7.26 8.11
CA SER A 383 -2.21 -8.71 7.92
C SER A 383 -1.69 -9.17 6.56
N ASN A 384 -1.95 -8.39 5.53
CA ASN A 384 -1.58 -8.72 4.15
C ASN A 384 -0.11 -8.39 3.89
N LYS A 385 0.40 -7.33 4.53
CA LYS A 385 1.82 -6.98 4.53
C LYS A 385 2.66 -8.12 5.10
N GLU A 386 2.22 -8.75 6.18
CA GLU A 386 2.90 -9.93 6.76
C GLU A 386 2.91 -11.13 5.82
N ARG A 387 1.80 -11.40 5.13
CA ARG A 387 1.72 -12.49 4.15
C ARG A 387 2.62 -12.25 2.94
N LEU A 388 2.65 -11.02 2.43
CA LEU A 388 3.57 -10.60 1.37
C LEU A 388 5.01 -10.72 1.82
N GLU A 389 5.37 -10.16 2.98
CA GLU A 389 6.73 -10.22 3.53
C GLU A 389 7.20 -11.67 3.66
N ARG A 390 6.33 -12.59 4.11
CA ARG A 390 6.67 -14.00 4.21
C ARG A 390 7.02 -14.61 2.84
N LEU A 391 6.22 -14.38 1.81
CA LEU A 391 6.50 -14.89 0.46
C LEU A 391 7.79 -14.27 -0.12
N GLU A 392 8.04 -12.99 0.13
CA GLU A 392 9.28 -12.32 -0.27
C GLU A 392 10.51 -12.88 0.46
N MET A 393 10.40 -13.15 1.76
CA MET A 393 11.46 -13.80 2.52
C MET A 393 11.72 -15.22 2.01
N SER A 394 10.68 -15.97 1.62
CA SER A 394 10.83 -17.27 0.97
C SER A 394 11.52 -17.16 -0.41
N LEU A 395 11.22 -16.13 -1.20
CA LEU A 395 11.92 -15.87 -2.46
C LEU A 395 13.41 -15.53 -2.22
N ARG A 396 13.74 -14.69 -1.24
CA ARG A 396 15.14 -14.41 -0.84
C ARG A 396 15.87 -15.69 -0.46
N LEU A 397 15.22 -16.59 0.28
CA LEU A 397 15.79 -17.89 0.62
C LEU A 397 16.01 -18.80 -0.58
N ALA A 398 15.09 -18.81 -1.55
CA ALA A 398 15.27 -19.56 -2.79
C ALA A 398 16.46 -19.02 -3.62
N ARG A 399 16.64 -17.69 -3.66
CA ARG A 399 17.81 -17.06 -4.28
C ARG A 399 19.12 -17.36 -3.55
N TRP A 400 19.10 -17.32 -2.21
CA TRP A 400 20.24 -17.74 -1.39
C TRP A 400 20.63 -19.20 -1.66
N LEU A 401 19.66 -20.10 -1.83
CA LEU A 401 19.93 -21.49 -2.20
C LEU A 401 20.67 -21.59 -3.54
N ASN A 402 20.25 -20.82 -4.54
CA ASN A 402 20.88 -20.85 -5.86
C ASN A 402 22.32 -20.30 -5.84
N GLU A 403 22.53 -19.17 -5.16
CA GLU A 403 23.83 -18.47 -5.19
C GLU A 403 24.84 -19.02 -4.17
N ARG A 404 24.38 -19.55 -3.02
CA ARG A 404 25.23 -19.73 -1.82
C ARG A 404 25.18 -21.13 -1.21
N ALA A 405 24.28 -22.03 -1.62
CA ALA A 405 24.12 -23.32 -0.96
C ALA A 405 25.40 -24.19 -0.96
N SER A 406 26.30 -23.96 -1.90
CA SER A 406 27.56 -24.71 -2.06
C SER A 406 28.80 -23.97 -1.54
N ASP A 407 28.70 -22.68 -1.20
CA ASP A 407 29.85 -21.84 -0.83
C ASP A 407 30.24 -22.02 0.65
N VAL A 408 31.16 -22.92 0.95
CA VAL A 408 31.61 -23.16 2.34
C VAL A 408 32.90 -22.37 2.63
N PRO A 409 32.91 -21.47 3.64
CA PRO A 409 34.09 -20.70 4.03
C PRO A 409 35.31 -21.60 4.34
N GLY A 410 36.53 -21.09 4.15
CA GLY A 410 37.78 -21.83 4.38
C GLY A 410 38.23 -21.87 5.83
N SER A 411 37.99 -20.80 6.60
CA SER A 411 38.42 -20.65 8.00
C SER A 411 37.26 -20.31 8.95
N ILE A 412 37.51 -20.38 10.27
CA ILE A 412 36.52 -19.97 11.29
C ILE A 412 36.21 -18.47 11.20
N GLY A 413 37.22 -17.64 10.90
CA GLY A 413 37.06 -16.20 10.73
C GLY A 413 36.22 -15.85 9.51
N GLU A 414 36.51 -16.49 8.36
CA GLU A 414 35.68 -16.33 7.15
C GLU A 414 34.24 -16.80 7.39
N ALA A 415 34.04 -17.89 8.14
CA ALA A 415 32.71 -18.35 8.48
C ALA A 415 31.95 -17.38 9.40
N ALA A 416 32.65 -16.76 10.36
CA ALA A 416 32.07 -15.73 11.20
C ALA A 416 31.67 -14.48 10.41
N TRP A 417 32.48 -14.06 9.44
CA TRP A 417 32.14 -12.99 8.50
C TRP A 417 30.95 -13.34 7.63
N ALA A 418 30.93 -14.55 7.05
CA ALA A 418 29.79 -15.04 6.27
C ALA A 418 28.50 -15.01 7.11
N GLN A 419 28.57 -15.34 8.40
CA GLN A 419 27.40 -15.31 9.29
C GLN A 419 26.81 -13.90 9.46
N VAL A 420 27.62 -12.85 9.63
CA VAL A 420 27.10 -11.49 9.82
C VAL A 420 26.80 -10.74 8.51
N GLN A 421 27.36 -11.17 7.39
CA GLN A 421 27.16 -10.54 6.07
C GLN A 421 26.11 -11.24 5.19
N GLN A 422 25.90 -12.55 5.38
CA GLN A 422 25.15 -13.39 4.46
C GLN A 422 24.19 -14.32 5.21
N ASP A 423 24.70 -15.25 6.01
CA ASP A 423 23.89 -16.35 6.54
C ASP A 423 22.91 -15.88 7.63
N GLY A 424 23.24 -14.80 8.37
CA GLY A 424 22.32 -14.15 9.30
C GLY A 424 21.08 -13.55 8.62
N LEU A 425 21.22 -13.05 7.39
CA LEU A 425 20.07 -12.61 6.59
C LEU A 425 19.17 -13.82 6.23
N ALA A 426 19.78 -14.97 5.91
CA ALA A 426 19.02 -16.20 5.68
C ALA A 426 18.33 -16.67 6.96
N ASP A 427 18.97 -16.58 8.12
CA ASP A 427 18.34 -16.89 9.41
C ASP A 427 17.15 -15.96 9.72
N TRP A 428 17.26 -14.67 9.42
CA TRP A 428 16.15 -13.72 9.52
C TRP A 428 15.00 -14.12 8.59
N ALA A 429 15.28 -14.37 7.31
CA ALA A 429 14.25 -14.78 6.35
C ALA A 429 13.58 -16.10 6.75
N ARG A 430 14.34 -17.07 7.30
CA ARG A 430 13.81 -18.33 7.85
C ARG A 430 12.85 -18.07 9.01
N ALA A 431 13.19 -17.17 9.92
CA ALA A 431 12.33 -16.81 11.05
C ALA A 431 10.98 -16.22 10.60
N VAL A 432 10.99 -15.39 9.53
CA VAL A 432 9.77 -14.81 8.95
C VAL A 432 8.95 -15.88 8.20
N ALA A 433 9.62 -16.66 7.34
CA ALA A 433 9.02 -17.66 6.46
C ALA A 433 8.26 -18.79 7.21
N ARG A 434 8.58 -19.02 8.48
CA ARG A 434 7.93 -20.04 9.35
C ARG A 434 6.49 -19.67 9.78
N SER A 435 6.05 -18.45 9.54
CA SER A 435 4.72 -17.98 9.99
C SER A 435 3.57 -18.68 9.24
N VAL A 436 2.48 -19.01 9.96
CA VAL A 436 1.31 -19.73 9.42
C VAL A 436 0.59 -18.93 8.33
N ASP A 437 0.15 -19.58 7.24
CA ASP A 437 -0.75 -18.99 6.25
C ASP A 437 -2.14 -19.64 6.30
N PRO A 438 -3.23 -18.88 6.04
CA PRO A 438 -4.55 -19.47 5.79
C PRO A 438 -4.61 -20.36 4.53
N SER A 439 -3.84 -20.07 3.48
CA SER A 439 -3.80 -20.90 2.25
C SER A 439 -2.81 -22.05 2.41
N ALA A 440 -3.32 -23.28 2.25
CA ALA A 440 -2.51 -24.48 2.30
C ALA A 440 -1.43 -24.49 1.19
N ALA A 441 -1.75 -24.01 -0.01
CA ALA A 441 -0.82 -23.96 -1.14
C ALA A 441 0.38 -23.05 -0.83
N VAL A 442 0.12 -21.86 -0.27
CA VAL A 442 1.16 -20.92 0.17
C VAL A 442 2.00 -21.53 1.30
N ALA A 443 1.35 -22.16 2.29
CA ALA A 443 2.04 -22.80 3.40
C ALA A 443 2.95 -23.95 2.95
N ASP A 444 2.52 -24.75 1.97
CA ASP A 444 3.30 -25.84 1.40
C ASP A 444 4.49 -25.32 0.57
N ALA A 445 4.30 -24.24 -0.20
CA ALA A 445 5.38 -23.58 -0.94
C ALA A 445 6.50 -23.06 -0.01
N CYS A 446 6.13 -22.30 1.02
CA CYS A 446 7.08 -21.84 2.04
C CYS A 446 7.79 -23.00 2.75
N ARG A 447 7.06 -24.08 3.06
CA ARG A 447 7.62 -25.28 3.71
C ARG A 447 8.65 -25.99 2.82
N ALA A 448 8.40 -26.08 1.52
CA ALA A 448 9.33 -26.69 0.58
C ALA A 448 10.66 -25.91 0.51
N VAL A 449 10.59 -24.57 0.43
CA VAL A 449 11.78 -23.71 0.49
C VAL A 449 12.52 -23.88 1.81
N LEU A 450 11.80 -23.83 2.94
CA LEU A 450 12.41 -23.99 4.28
C LEU A 450 13.10 -25.36 4.44
N GLU A 451 12.55 -26.43 3.89
CA GLU A 451 13.17 -27.76 3.95
C GLU A 451 14.44 -27.83 3.11
N ALA A 452 14.43 -27.25 1.90
CA ALA A 452 15.63 -27.15 1.05
C ALA A 452 16.74 -26.32 1.73
N VAL A 453 16.39 -25.17 2.30
CA VAL A 453 17.31 -24.32 3.09
C VAL A 453 17.88 -25.09 4.26
N ARG A 454 17.06 -25.84 5.00
CA ARG A 454 17.53 -26.61 6.15
C ARG A 454 18.62 -27.61 5.75
N GLN A 455 18.46 -28.32 4.64
CA GLN A 455 19.47 -29.26 4.16
C GLN A 455 20.78 -28.56 3.82
N ALA A 456 20.71 -27.40 3.16
CA ALA A 456 21.90 -26.60 2.86
C ALA A 456 22.58 -26.08 4.13
N VAL A 457 21.82 -25.53 5.08
CA VAL A 457 22.31 -25.04 6.38
C VAL A 457 22.97 -26.15 7.18
N ARG A 458 22.41 -27.36 7.22
CA ARG A 458 23.01 -28.48 7.96
C ARG A 458 24.44 -28.78 7.50
N ARG A 459 24.69 -28.82 6.19
CA ARG A 459 26.05 -29.02 5.63
C ARG A 459 27.01 -27.92 6.07
N ARG A 460 26.54 -26.67 6.11
CA ARG A 460 27.35 -25.51 6.57
C ARG A 460 27.65 -25.60 8.06
N GLN A 461 26.69 -26.04 8.87
CA GLN A 461 26.86 -26.21 10.32
C GLN A 461 27.89 -27.29 10.64
N ASP A 462 27.86 -28.43 9.95
CA ASP A 462 28.85 -29.49 10.13
C ASP A 462 30.27 -29.00 9.74
N ALA A 463 30.38 -28.21 8.66
CA ALA A 463 31.65 -27.61 8.24
C ALA A 463 32.15 -26.55 9.22
N PHE A 464 31.25 -25.72 9.78
CA PHE A 464 31.56 -24.73 10.81
C PHE A 464 32.04 -25.41 12.09
N ALA A 465 31.34 -26.44 12.56
CA ALA A 465 31.69 -27.22 13.74
C ALA A 465 33.10 -27.81 13.66
N THR A 466 33.45 -28.38 12.51
CA THR A 466 34.79 -28.93 12.26
C THR A 466 35.87 -27.84 12.37
N LYS A 467 35.63 -26.66 11.78
CA LYS A 467 36.56 -25.53 11.86
C LYS A 467 36.67 -24.96 13.26
N LEU A 468 35.55 -24.89 13.97
CA LEU A 468 35.48 -24.43 15.35
C LEU A 468 36.33 -25.31 16.26
N ALA A 469 36.15 -26.63 16.19
CA ALA A 469 36.94 -27.59 16.96
C ALA A 469 38.45 -27.48 16.65
N HIS A 470 38.81 -27.44 15.36
CA HIS A 470 40.20 -27.34 14.93
C HIS A 470 40.86 -26.01 15.37
N TRP A 471 40.14 -24.89 15.29
CA TRP A 471 40.65 -23.60 15.77
C TRP A 471 40.90 -23.60 17.28
N LEU A 472 39.99 -24.18 18.07
CA LEU A 472 40.13 -24.25 19.53
C LEU A 472 41.31 -25.11 19.96
N GLU A 473 41.57 -26.19 19.24
CA GLU A 473 42.71 -27.09 19.49
C GLU A 473 44.05 -26.42 19.13
N LEU A 474 44.12 -25.73 17.99
CA LEU A 474 45.34 -25.06 17.54
C LEU A 474 45.63 -23.74 18.28
N GLY A 475 44.61 -23.05 18.77
CA GLY A 475 44.75 -21.75 19.46
C GLY A 475 45.29 -20.63 18.55
N THR A 476 45.04 -20.69 17.24
CA THR A 476 45.48 -19.68 16.27
C THR A 476 44.62 -18.41 16.35
N ASP A 477 45.15 -17.30 15.84
CA ASP A 477 44.36 -16.07 15.69
C ASP A 477 43.26 -16.29 14.64
N PRO A 478 41.96 -16.18 15.00
CA PRO A 478 40.87 -16.40 14.05
C PRO A 478 40.67 -15.23 13.07
N GLY A 479 41.39 -14.11 13.22
CA GLY A 479 41.24 -12.93 12.35
C GLY A 479 39.93 -12.15 12.57
N VAL A 480 39.21 -12.45 13.66
CA VAL A 480 37.95 -11.82 14.08
C VAL A 480 37.98 -11.50 15.56
N LEU A 481 37.07 -10.64 16.03
CA LEU A 481 37.04 -10.24 17.43
C LEU A 481 36.62 -11.40 18.34
N LEU A 482 37.25 -11.47 19.50
CA LEU A 482 36.89 -12.39 20.58
C LEU A 482 36.02 -11.62 21.58
N VAL A 483 34.99 -12.26 22.13
CA VAL A 483 34.00 -11.60 23.00
C VAL A 483 34.62 -10.81 24.16
N GLU A 484 35.65 -11.36 24.80
CA GLU A 484 36.34 -10.72 25.93
C GLU A 484 37.24 -9.56 25.51
N ARG A 485 37.49 -9.35 24.22
CA ARG A 485 38.34 -8.27 23.69
C ARG A 485 37.54 -7.06 23.21
N VAL A 486 36.20 -7.13 23.17
CA VAL A 486 35.33 -6.07 22.63
C VAL A 486 35.49 -4.74 23.37
N LEU A 487 35.57 -4.76 24.71
CA LEU A 487 35.71 -3.52 25.49
C LEU A 487 37.01 -2.78 25.16
N GLU A 488 38.13 -3.50 25.09
CA GLU A 488 39.45 -2.95 24.79
C GLU A 488 39.57 -2.55 23.31
N ALA A 489 39.10 -3.39 22.39
CA ALA A 489 39.29 -3.21 20.96
C ALA A 489 38.31 -2.22 20.32
N ARG A 490 37.13 -2.00 20.91
CA ARG A 490 36.05 -1.17 20.32
C ARG A 490 35.54 -0.09 21.27
N VAL A 491 35.08 -0.45 22.47
CA VAL A 491 34.41 0.52 23.35
C VAL A 491 35.38 1.59 23.87
N ALA A 492 36.55 1.21 24.37
CA ALA A 492 37.53 2.15 24.90
C ALA A 492 38.10 3.14 23.84
N PRO A 493 38.44 2.71 22.61
CA PRO A 493 38.83 3.63 21.53
C PRO A 493 37.73 4.60 21.11
N LEU A 494 36.48 4.15 21.02
CA LEU A 494 35.33 5.01 20.71
C LEU A 494 35.10 6.04 21.84
N ALA A 495 35.21 5.59 23.10
CA ALA A 495 35.03 6.42 24.27
C ALA A 495 36.11 7.52 24.42
N ALA A 496 37.24 7.41 23.71
CA ALA A 496 38.23 8.48 23.61
C ALA A 496 37.73 9.68 22.79
N HIS A 497 36.80 9.46 21.86
CA HIS A 497 36.33 10.48 20.91
C HIS A 497 34.95 11.03 21.29
N ALA A 498 33.95 10.16 21.49
CA ALA A 498 32.60 10.55 21.89
C ALA A 498 32.12 9.75 23.11
N PRO A 499 31.10 10.21 23.86
CA PRO A 499 30.48 9.37 24.88
C PRO A 499 29.87 8.12 24.21
N VAL A 500 30.01 6.96 24.84
CA VAL A 500 29.57 5.67 24.27
C VAL A 500 28.44 5.09 25.11
N LEU A 501 27.45 4.54 24.43
CA LEU A 501 26.49 3.58 24.97
C LEU A 501 26.86 2.19 24.45
N LEU A 502 27.29 1.29 25.32
CA LEU A 502 27.38 -0.14 25.02
C LEU A 502 26.01 -0.77 25.30
N LEU A 503 25.31 -1.15 24.25
CA LEU A 503 24.02 -1.82 24.34
C LEU A 503 24.20 -3.32 24.07
N VAL A 504 24.07 -4.13 25.12
CA VAL A 504 24.18 -5.59 25.04
C VAL A 504 22.78 -6.20 25.00
N MET A 505 22.43 -6.83 23.88
CA MET A 505 21.19 -7.58 23.72
C MET A 505 21.49 -9.06 24.02
N ASP A 506 21.11 -9.54 25.21
CA ASP A 506 21.44 -10.89 25.69
C ASP A 506 20.85 -11.97 24.78
N GLY A 507 21.70 -12.86 24.24
CA GLY A 507 21.29 -13.94 23.34
C GLY A 507 20.89 -13.51 21.93
N MET A 508 21.28 -12.32 21.45
CA MET A 508 20.96 -11.83 20.10
C MET A 508 21.80 -12.53 19.01
N SER A 509 21.13 -13.23 18.09
CA SER A 509 21.75 -13.82 16.89
C SER A 509 22.00 -12.77 15.79
N ALA A 510 22.86 -13.08 14.83
CA ALA A 510 23.14 -12.21 13.69
C ALA A 510 21.87 -11.80 12.91
N GLY A 511 20.96 -12.74 12.64
CA GLY A 511 19.70 -12.44 11.95
C GLY A 511 18.77 -11.50 12.74
N THR A 512 18.69 -11.68 14.05
CA THR A 512 17.93 -10.78 14.94
C THR A 512 18.53 -9.38 14.97
N CYS A 513 19.87 -9.30 14.99
CA CYS A 513 20.57 -8.02 14.94
C CYS A 513 20.34 -7.29 13.62
N LEU A 514 20.32 -8.00 12.49
CA LEU A 514 20.06 -7.38 11.18
C LEU A 514 18.62 -6.85 11.07
N GLU A 515 17.63 -7.59 11.59
CA GLU A 515 16.24 -7.10 11.68
C GLU A 515 16.16 -5.81 12.52
N LEU A 516 16.79 -5.79 13.69
CA LEU A 516 16.81 -4.62 14.57
C LEU A 516 17.61 -3.44 13.98
N ALA A 517 18.74 -3.72 13.35
CA ALA A 517 19.60 -2.72 12.71
C ALA A 517 18.88 -2.01 11.57
N HIS A 518 18.06 -2.73 10.79
CA HIS A 518 17.20 -2.12 9.77
C HIS A 518 16.24 -1.09 10.40
N SER A 519 15.57 -1.44 11.51
CA SER A 519 14.71 -0.51 12.24
C SER A 519 15.49 0.70 12.79
N LEU A 520 16.74 0.52 13.22
CA LEU A 520 17.63 1.61 13.68
C LEU A 520 18.00 2.58 12.55
N VAL A 521 18.27 2.07 11.35
CA VAL A 521 18.54 2.91 10.18
C VAL A 521 17.30 3.71 9.76
N GLU A 522 16.11 3.10 9.81
CA GLU A 522 14.84 3.78 9.53
C GLU A 522 14.54 4.90 10.55
N ASP A 523 14.96 4.73 11.82
CA ASP A 523 14.88 5.76 12.87
C ASP A 523 16.00 6.83 12.76
N GLY A 524 16.88 6.74 11.76
CA GLY A 524 17.90 7.75 11.47
C GLY A 524 19.26 7.53 12.15
N TRP A 525 19.54 6.32 12.64
CA TRP A 525 20.92 5.93 13.01
C TRP A 525 21.73 5.57 11.78
N THR A 526 23.02 5.91 11.79
CA THR A 526 23.95 5.60 10.70
C THR A 526 24.97 4.57 11.16
N PRO A 527 25.06 3.39 10.51
CA PRO A 527 26.07 2.39 10.79
C PRO A 527 27.47 2.90 10.48
N LEU A 528 28.44 2.53 11.33
CA LEU A 528 29.86 2.80 11.14
C LEU A 528 30.62 1.48 11.00
N ALA A 529 31.61 1.47 10.12
CA ALA A 529 32.59 0.41 9.98
C ALA A 529 34.00 0.96 10.22
N THR A 530 34.92 0.10 10.64
CA THR A 530 36.34 0.46 10.69
C THR A 530 36.86 0.74 9.28
N GLU A 531 37.80 1.68 9.15
CA GLU A 531 38.37 2.08 7.85
C GLU A 531 38.81 0.84 7.03
N GLY A 532 38.36 0.77 5.78
CA GLY A 532 38.59 -0.38 4.89
C GLY A 532 37.61 -1.54 5.04
N ARG A 533 36.60 -1.43 5.92
CA ARG A 533 35.49 -2.39 6.04
C ARG A 533 34.15 -1.76 5.68
N SER A 534 33.19 -2.58 5.27
CA SER A 534 31.86 -2.14 4.80
C SER A 534 30.70 -2.87 5.48
N SER A 535 30.91 -3.51 6.63
CA SER A 535 29.89 -4.37 7.26
C SER A 535 30.05 -4.47 8.78
N PRO A 536 28.97 -4.86 9.49
CA PRO A 536 29.02 -5.27 10.90
C PRO A 536 30.13 -6.29 11.16
N GLU A 537 30.71 -6.24 12.37
CA GLU A 537 31.82 -7.11 12.72
C GLU A 537 31.34 -8.37 13.45
N PRO A 538 31.90 -9.55 13.15
CA PRO A 538 31.62 -10.75 13.91
C PRO A 538 32.45 -10.81 15.20
N VAL A 539 31.82 -11.32 16.26
CA VAL A 539 32.45 -11.58 17.56
C VAL A 539 32.28 -13.05 17.90
N LEU A 540 33.38 -13.76 18.19
CA LEU A 540 33.33 -15.15 18.62
C LEU A 540 33.09 -15.25 20.13
N ALA A 541 31.99 -15.89 20.49
CA ALA A 541 31.64 -16.23 21.86
C ALA A 541 32.64 -17.21 22.49
N LEU A 542 32.55 -17.37 23.82
CA LEU A 542 33.20 -18.49 24.52
C LEU A 542 32.31 -19.73 24.43
N LEU A 543 32.87 -20.89 24.77
CA LEU A 543 32.14 -22.15 24.76
C LEU A 543 32.10 -22.78 26.15
N PRO A 544 30.98 -23.41 26.56
CA PRO A 544 29.68 -23.36 25.90
C PRO A 544 29.12 -21.91 25.86
N SER A 545 28.33 -21.59 24.83
CA SER A 545 27.80 -20.25 24.54
C SER A 545 26.67 -19.85 25.51
N LEU A 546 27.03 -19.72 26.79
CA LEU A 546 26.14 -19.41 27.91
C LEU A 546 26.34 -17.98 28.39
N THR A 547 25.26 -17.31 28.78
CA THR A 547 25.29 -15.96 29.35
C THR A 547 26.27 -15.81 30.51
N ALA A 548 26.26 -16.75 31.47
CA ALA A 548 27.12 -16.70 32.66
C ALA A 548 28.63 -16.66 32.32
N VAL A 549 29.00 -17.18 31.14
CA VAL A 549 30.38 -17.22 30.63
C VAL A 549 30.61 -16.06 29.66
N CYS A 550 29.80 -15.96 28.61
CA CYS A 550 30.02 -15.04 27.50
C CYS A 550 29.76 -13.59 27.91
N ARG A 551 28.63 -13.29 28.57
CA ARG A 551 28.29 -11.93 28.99
C ARG A 551 29.21 -11.43 30.08
N THR A 552 29.51 -12.29 31.05
CA THR A 552 30.48 -11.97 32.10
C THR A 552 31.85 -11.66 31.51
N SER A 553 32.31 -12.46 30.54
CA SER A 553 33.59 -12.23 29.88
C SER A 553 33.60 -10.97 29.01
N LEU A 554 32.52 -10.70 28.27
CA LEU A 554 32.30 -9.46 27.51
C LEU A 554 32.44 -8.25 28.41
N LEU A 555 31.68 -8.21 29.50
CA LEU A 555 31.59 -7.05 30.39
C LEU A 555 32.79 -6.92 31.35
N SER A 556 33.58 -7.98 31.49
CA SER A 556 34.83 -7.97 32.29
C SER A 556 36.08 -7.66 31.47
N GLY A 557 36.04 -7.79 30.13
CA GLY A 557 37.21 -7.65 29.27
C GLY A 557 38.25 -8.78 29.41
N ARG A 558 37.85 -9.93 29.98
CA ARG A 558 38.70 -11.11 30.21
C ARG A 558 37.84 -12.36 30.33
N VAL A 559 38.40 -13.53 30.07
CA VAL A 559 37.72 -14.81 30.23
C VAL A 559 37.40 -15.06 31.71
N VAL A 560 36.11 -15.09 32.05
CA VAL A 560 35.61 -15.32 33.41
C VAL A 560 34.15 -15.77 33.39
N GLU A 561 33.79 -16.65 34.31
CA GLU A 561 32.39 -17.02 34.59
C GLU A 561 31.90 -16.26 35.83
N GLY A 562 30.64 -15.81 35.82
CA GLY A 562 30.08 -15.05 36.93
C GLY A 562 28.63 -14.62 36.72
N ALA A 563 28.20 -13.64 37.51
CA ALA A 563 26.85 -13.09 37.47
C ALA A 563 26.84 -11.56 37.34
N ALA A 564 25.64 -10.95 37.29
CA ALA A 564 25.45 -9.51 37.09
C ALA A 564 26.22 -8.60 38.07
N ALA A 565 26.45 -9.05 39.31
CA ALA A 565 27.25 -8.32 40.29
C ALA A 565 28.74 -8.28 39.92
N ASP A 566 29.26 -9.38 39.36
CA ASP A 566 30.63 -9.47 38.86
C ASP A 566 30.80 -8.65 37.58
N GLU A 567 29.82 -8.71 36.68
CA GLU A 567 29.74 -7.88 35.47
C GLU A 567 29.84 -6.39 35.83
N SER A 568 29.00 -5.91 36.75
CA SER A 568 28.97 -4.50 37.16
C SER A 568 30.29 -4.05 37.79
N ARG A 569 30.85 -4.87 38.68
CA ARG A 569 32.11 -4.58 39.37
C ARG A 569 33.29 -4.55 38.41
N ASN A 570 33.39 -5.54 37.51
CA ASN A 570 34.51 -5.64 36.58
C ASN A 570 34.41 -4.57 35.48
N PHE A 571 33.20 -4.25 34.99
CA PHE A 571 32.99 -3.20 34.00
C PHE A 571 33.42 -1.81 34.52
N ALA A 572 33.05 -1.48 35.76
CA ALA A 572 33.43 -0.23 36.40
C ALA A 572 34.95 -0.15 36.68
N ALA A 573 35.62 -1.29 36.86
CA ALA A 573 37.05 -1.40 37.12
C ALA A 573 37.92 -1.61 35.87
N HIS A 574 37.33 -1.76 34.68
CA HIS A 574 38.07 -2.08 33.46
C HIS A 574 39.03 -0.95 33.09
N ALA A 575 40.34 -1.25 33.09
CA ALA A 575 41.41 -0.25 32.95
C ALA A 575 41.24 0.64 31.71
N GLY A 576 40.89 0.06 30.56
CA GLY A 576 40.68 0.81 29.31
C GLY A 576 39.47 1.75 29.34
N LEU A 577 38.43 1.45 30.13
CA LEU A 577 37.23 2.29 30.24
C LEU A 577 37.43 3.38 31.29
N VAL A 578 38.07 3.03 32.41
CA VAL A 578 38.46 3.96 33.47
C VAL A 578 39.42 5.02 32.94
N ALA A 579 40.38 4.64 32.09
CA ALA A 579 41.31 5.58 31.46
C ALA A 579 40.62 6.64 30.57
N ARG A 580 39.37 6.40 30.15
CA ARG A 580 38.55 7.36 29.38
C ARG A 580 37.55 8.12 30.23
N SER A 581 37.47 7.81 31.53
CA SER A 581 36.46 8.34 32.45
C SER A 581 37.13 9.21 33.52
N THR A 582 36.33 10.00 34.23
CA THR A 582 36.82 10.76 35.40
C THR A 582 36.52 10.00 36.68
N PRO A 583 37.31 10.17 37.77
CA PRO A 583 37.02 9.49 39.04
C PRO A 583 35.62 9.77 39.60
N ALA A 584 35.04 10.93 39.29
CA ALA A 584 33.68 11.30 39.70
C ALA A 584 32.58 10.64 38.86
N LEU A 585 32.90 10.19 37.64
CA LEU A 585 31.98 9.59 36.69
C LEU A 585 32.64 8.34 36.08
N PRO A 586 32.82 7.26 36.87
CA PRO A 586 33.38 6.00 36.38
C PRO A 586 32.44 5.33 35.38
N PRO A 587 32.90 4.36 34.56
CA PRO A 587 32.02 3.57 33.71
C PRO A 587 30.90 2.93 34.53
N VAL A 588 29.65 3.03 34.05
CA VAL A 588 28.47 2.48 34.73
C VAL A 588 27.78 1.45 33.85
N LEU A 589 27.23 0.41 34.47
CA LEU A 589 26.50 -0.68 33.81
C LEU A 589 25.11 -0.80 34.45
N PHE A 590 24.08 -0.93 33.61
CA PHE A 590 22.70 -1.15 34.04
C PHE A 590 22.15 -2.46 33.48
N HIS A 591 21.55 -3.27 34.35
CA HIS A 591 20.79 -4.48 33.98
C HIS A 591 19.30 -4.24 34.10
N LYS A 592 18.50 -5.24 33.70
CA LYS A 592 17.02 -5.24 33.72
C LYS A 592 16.38 -4.53 34.93
N ALA A 593 16.85 -4.80 36.16
CA ALA A 593 16.29 -4.22 37.39
C ALA A 593 16.50 -2.69 37.52
N GLY A 594 17.47 -2.12 36.80
CA GLY A 594 17.79 -0.70 36.79
C GLY A 594 17.28 0.05 35.54
N LEU A 595 16.49 -0.59 34.67
CA LEU A 595 16.06 0.02 33.40
C LEU A 595 14.75 0.79 33.53
N ALA A 596 13.71 0.19 34.11
CA ALA A 596 12.35 0.74 34.10
C ALA A 596 11.79 1.00 35.51
N GLU A 597 10.96 2.03 35.62
CA GLU A 597 10.02 2.27 36.73
C GLU A 597 8.73 1.48 36.49
N ASP A 598 7.89 1.33 37.52
CA ASP A 598 6.62 0.56 37.45
C ASP A 598 5.63 1.08 36.37
N HIS A 599 5.86 2.28 35.84
CA HIS A 599 5.00 2.99 34.88
C HIS A 599 5.52 2.92 33.43
N GLY A 600 6.60 2.18 33.17
CA GLY A 600 7.20 2.08 31.83
C GLY A 600 8.06 3.28 31.42
N ALA A 601 8.50 4.10 32.38
CA ALA A 601 9.52 5.14 32.17
C ALA A 601 10.91 4.60 32.54
N LEU A 602 11.97 5.17 31.96
CA LEU A 602 13.34 4.84 32.40
C LEU A 602 13.57 5.27 33.85
N GLN A 603 14.37 4.51 34.62
CA GLN A 603 14.73 4.95 35.96
C GLN A 603 15.65 6.19 35.91
N GLU A 604 15.49 7.09 36.88
CA GLU A 604 16.26 8.34 36.99
C GLU A 604 17.79 8.15 36.93
N PRO A 605 18.41 7.14 37.58
CA PRO A 605 19.86 6.92 37.47
C PRO A 605 20.33 6.62 36.04
N LEU A 606 19.56 5.83 35.28
CA LEU A 606 19.87 5.50 33.89
C LEU A 606 19.70 6.73 33.00
N ARG A 607 18.58 7.44 33.11
CA ARG A 607 18.30 8.68 32.37
C ARG A 607 19.40 9.72 32.58
N LYS A 608 19.82 9.94 33.84
CA LYS A 608 20.89 10.86 34.20
C LYS A 608 22.25 10.44 33.63
N ALA A 609 22.56 9.14 33.65
CA ALA A 609 23.79 8.62 33.06
C ALA A 609 23.79 8.81 31.54
N LEU A 610 22.71 8.41 30.85
CA LEU A 610 22.57 8.55 29.39
C LEU A 610 22.61 10.02 28.96
N GLY A 611 21.85 10.90 29.60
CA GLY A 611 21.75 12.32 29.27
C GLY A 611 22.99 13.16 29.60
N ASN A 612 24.00 12.63 30.30
CA ASN A 612 25.21 13.38 30.67
C ASN A 612 26.40 13.07 29.74
N PRO A 613 26.81 13.99 28.83
CA PRO A 613 27.93 13.76 27.92
C PRO A 613 29.29 13.57 28.61
N LYS A 614 29.43 14.00 29.87
CA LYS A 614 30.65 13.78 30.68
C LYS A 614 30.75 12.34 31.19
N GLN A 615 29.64 11.62 31.27
CA GLN A 615 29.62 10.18 31.55
C GLN A 615 30.05 9.44 30.27
N ARG A 616 31.36 9.20 30.13
CA ARG A 616 31.96 8.73 28.87
C ARG A 616 31.54 7.35 28.44
N VAL A 617 31.26 6.45 29.40
CA VAL A 617 30.85 5.08 29.10
C VAL A 617 29.62 4.74 29.94
N VAL A 618 28.56 4.30 29.26
CA VAL A 618 27.35 3.73 29.86
C VAL A 618 27.11 2.38 29.19
N GLY A 619 27.00 1.31 29.97
CA GLY A 619 26.60 -0.01 29.52
C GLY A 619 25.15 -0.28 29.90
N VAL A 620 24.39 -0.88 28.99
CA VAL A 620 23.00 -1.31 29.23
C VAL A 620 22.83 -2.73 28.72
N VAL A 621 22.32 -3.61 29.57
CA VAL A 621 22.02 -5.02 29.22
C VAL A 621 20.51 -5.20 29.12
N VAL A 622 20.04 -5.64 27.95
CA VAL A 622 18.63 -5.89 27.64
C VAL A 622 18.44 -7.39 27.41
N ASN A 623 17.71 -8.05 28.32
CA ASN A 623 17.47 -9.50 28.28
C ASN A 623 16.22 -9.91 27.48
N ALA A 624 15.70 -9.02 26.63
CA ALA A 624 14.43 -9.24 25.94
C ALA A 624 14.45 -10.51 25.07
N ILE A 625 15.54 -10.79 24.35
CA ILE A 625 15.60 -11.93 23.44
C ILE A 625 15.63 -13.25 24.21
N ASP A 626 16.55 -13.41 25.15
CA ASP A 626 16.67 -14.64 25.96
C ASP A 626 15.39 -14.94 26.77
N ASP A 627 14.79 -13.93 27.42
CA ASP A 627 13.51 -14.08 28.15
C ASP A 627 12.39 -14.62 27.25
N HIS A 628 12.42 -14.30 25.95
CA HIS A 628 11.44 -14.76 24.97
C HIS A 628 11.71 -16.18 24.45
N LEU A 629 12.92 -16.71 24.56
CA LEU A 629 13.22 -18.11 24.22
C LEU A 629 12.56 -19.10 25.19
N LEU A 630 12.28 -18.65 26.42
CA LEU A 630 11.63 -19.45 27.46
C LEU A 630 10.09 -19.48 27.35
N LYS A 631 9.48 -18.54 26.61
CA LYS A 631 8.02 -18.41 26.49
C LYS A 631 7.45 -19.40 25.48
N ALA A 632 6.14 -19.64 25.52
CA ALA A 632 5.46 -20.58 24.64
C ALA A 632 5.38 -20.09 23.17
N ASP A 633 5.42 -21.07 22.25
CA ASP A 633 5.55 -21.06 20.77
C ASP A 633 4.35 -20.44 19.99
N GLN A 634 3.60 -19.48 20.55
CA GLN A 634 2.32 -19.05 19.94
C GLN A 634 2.43 -17.84 19.00
N VAL A 635 3.48 -17.02 19.07
CA VAL A 635 3.63 -15.79 18.26
C VAL A 635 5.09 -15.52 17.89
N ARG A 636 5.37 -15.22 16.61
CA ARG A 636 6.67 -14.68 16.17
C ARG A 636 6.80 -13.24 16.71
N ASN A 637 7.88 -12.97 17.43
CA ASN A 637 8.22 -11.60 17.81
C ASN A 637 8.98 -10.94 16.65
N ARG A 638 8.54 -9.75 16.23
CA ARG A 638 9.36 -8.86 15.42
C ARG A 638 10.37 -8.16 16.32
N TRP A 639 11.56 -7.90 15.80
CA TRP A 639 12.63 -7.23 16.53
C TRP A 639 12.85 -5.83 15.96
N THR A 640 11.96 -4.90 16.29
CA THR A 640 12.09 -3.48 15.95
C THR A 640 12.32 -2.64 17.20
N ILE A 641 12.69 -1.37 17.04
CA ILE A 641 12.82 -0.42 18.16
C ILE A 641 11.53 -0.33 18.99
N SER A 642 10.37 -0.42 18.32
CA SER A 642 9.04 -0.31 18.93
C SER A 642 8.63 -1.59 19.68
N ASP A 643 9.15 -2.75 19.24
CA ASP A 643 8.81 -4.05 19.82
C ASP A 643 9.69 -4.41 21.03
N VAL A 644 10.89 -3.84 21.13
CA VAL A 644 11.77 -4.02 22.29
C VAL A 644 11.44 -2.97 23.37
N PRO A 645 10.94 -3.39 24.54
CA PRO A 645 10.56 -2.45 25.59
C PRO A 645 11.73 -1.52 25.96
N MET A 646 11.43 -0.22 26.08
CA MET A 646 12.35 0.84 26.52
C MET A 646 13.50 1.18 25.57
N LEU A 647 13.66 0.43 24.47
CA LEU A 647 14.76 0.67 23.53
C LEU A 647 14.64 2.05 22.88
N SER A 648 13.43 2.45 22.46
CA SER A 648 13.17 3.79 21.92
C SER A 648 13.61 4.91 22.89
N ALA A 649 13.27 4.80 24.18
CA ALA A 649 13.64 5.80 25.19
C ALA A 649 15.15 5.85 25.43
N ILE A 650 15.82 4.69 25.55
CA ILE A 650 17.27 4.60 25.73
C ILE A 650 18.00 5.25 24.55
N LEU A 651 17.58 4.95 23.33
CA LEU A 651 18.18 5.50 22.11
C LEU A 651 17.91 7.00 21.97
N SER A 652 16.72 7.48 22.36
CA SER A 652 16.41 8.90 22.36
C SER A 652 17.35 9.69 23.28
N ASP A 653 17.55 9.23 24.52
CA ASP A 653 18.47 9.86 25.47
C ASP A 653 19.93 9.77 25.00
N ALA A 654 20.31 8.63 24.42
CA ALA A 654 21.65 8.45 23.84
C ALA A 654 21.90 9.42 22.68
N ARG A 655 20.93 9.59 21.78
CA ARG A 655 20.97 10.54 20.66
C ARG A 655 21.08 11.98 21.15
N ALA A 656 20.27 12.37 22.13
CA ALA A 656 20.30 13.72 22.71
C ALA A 656 21.66 14.06 23.35
N ALA A 657 22.33 13.08 23.94
CA ALA A 657 23.68 13.23 24.51
C ALA A 657 24.83 13.06 23.49
N GLY A 658 24.53 12.86 22.20
CA GLY A 658 25.53 12.66 21.15
C GLY A 658 26.35 11.38 21.32
N ARG A 659 25.73 10.32 21.85
CA ARG A 659 26.42 9.05 22.10
C ARG A 659 26.58 8.23 20.83
N ILE A 660 27.74 7.58 20.70
CA ILE A 660 27.92 6.45 19.80
C ILE A 660 27.32 5.22 20.47
N VAL A 661 26.50 4.47 19.74
CA VAL A 661 25.91 3.22 20.23
C VAL A 661 26.71 2.04 19.68
N VAL A 662 27.26 1.23 20.57
CA VAL A 662 27.84 -0.08 20.25
C VAL A 662 26.79 -1.13 20.59
N LEU A 663 26.09 -1.63 19.59
CA LEU A 663 25.09 -2.68 19.71
C LEU A 663 25.80 -4.03 19.53
N THR A 664 25.74 -4.90 20.53
CA THR A 664 26.38 -6.22 20.48
C THR A 664 25.57 -7.27 21.22
N SER A 665 25.93 -8.54 21.01
CA SER A 665 25.51 -9.65 21.86
C SER A 665 26.69 -10.27 22.61
N ASP A 666 26.39 -11.11 23.60
CA ASP A 666 27.33 -12.01 24.26
C ASP A 666 27.43 -13.37 23.55
N HIS A 667 26.30 -13.92 23.13
CA HIS A 667 26.15 -15.08 22.26
C HIS A 667 24.87 -14.93 21.42
N GLY A 668 24.64 -15.82 20.45
CA GLY A 668 23.37 -15.85 19.74
C GLY A 668 22.44 -16.98 20.20
N HIS A 669 21.44 -17.30 19.39
CA HIS A 669 20.45 -18.33 19.69
C HIS A 669 19.98 -19.03 18.41
N ILE A 670 19.38 -20.20 18.61
CA ILE A 670 18.56 -20.89 17.60
C ILE A 670 17.09 -20.92 18.05
N LEU A 671 16.17 -20.89 17.09
CA LEU A 671 14.75 -21.14 17.34
C LEU A 671 14.43 -22.63 17.19
N ASP A 672 13.57 -23.16 18.05
CA ASP A 672 13.11 -24.55 17.94
C ASP A 672 12.38 -24.78 16.61
N ASP A 673 12.78 -25.83 15.90
CA ASP A 673 12.09 -26.28 14.69
C ASP A 673 12.20 -27.79 14.59
N ARG A 674 11.14 -28.46 15.08
CA ARG A 674 11.02 -29.93 15.05
C ARG A 674 12.26 -30.63 15.62
N SER A 675 12.87 -30.05 16.67
CA SER A 675 14.08 -30.61 17.25
C SER A 675 13.76 -31.94 17.98
N THR A 676 14.80 -32.74 18.22
CA THR A 676 14.74 -34.03 18.89
C THR A 676 15.51 -33.97 20.20
N GLN A 677 14.94 -34.53 21.26
CA GLN A 677 15.60 -34.58 22.56
C GLN A 677 16.47 -35.83 22.64
N ARG A 678 17.75 -35.66 23.00
CA ARG A 678 18.70 -36.73 23.31
C ARG A 678 19.11 -36.64 24.78
N SER A 679 19.35 -37.76 25.45
CA SER A 679 19.88 -37.72 26.82
C SER A 679 21.34 -37.25 26.81
N GLY A 680 21.67 -36.18 27.55
CA GLY A 680 23.05 -35.73 27.74
C GLY A 680 23.68 -36.14 29.07
N GLY A 681 22.91 -36.74 30.00
CA GLY A 681 23.40 -37.15 31.32
C GLY A 681 23.45 -35.99 32.34
N ALA A 682 24.11 -36.22 33.48
CA ALA A 682 24.26 -35.22 34.54
C ALA A 682 25.14 -34.05 34.07
N GLY A 683 24.91 -32.84 34.59
CA GLY A 683 25.73 -31.65 34.25
C GLY A 683 25.47 -31.06 32.86
N THR A 684 24.42 -31.52 32.16
CA THR A 684 24.06 -31.10 30.80
C THR A 684 23.17 -29.85 30.79
N SER A 685 23.38 -28.94 29.83
CA SER A 685 22.49 -27.80 29.53
C SER A 685 21.59 -28.11 28.32
N ASP A 686 20.86 -27.13 27.78
CA ASP A 686 19.97 -27.35 26.64
C ASP A 686 20.71 -27.84 25.39
N ARG A 687 21.95 -27.39 25.18
CA ARG A 687 22.71 -27.52 23.92
C ARG A 687 24.16 -27.98 24.07
N TRP A 688 24.61 -28.27 25.30
CA TRP A 688 25.92 -28.87 25.56
C TRP A 688 25.86 -29.89 26.67
N ARG A 689 26.79 -30.85 26.66
CA ARG A 689 26.97 -31.88 27.69
C ARG A 689 28.46 -32.12 27.99
N PRO A 690 28.79 -32.67 29.18
CA PRO A 690 30.14 -33.11 29.49
C PRO A 690 30.70 -34.10 28.46
N ALA A 691 32.02 -34.13 28.33
CA ALA A 691 32.74 -35.00 27.39
C ALA A 691 32.89 -36.46 27.89
N ASP A 692 31.99 -36.92 28.76
CA ASP A 692 32.03 -38.26 29.37
C ASP A 692 31.75 -39.38 28.36
N THR A 693 31.02 -39.06 27.28
CA THR A 693 30.75 -39.97 26.16
C THR A 693 31.13 -39.34 24.83
N PRO A 694 31.56 -40.15 23.82
CA PRO A 694 31.96 -39.64 22.51
C PRO A 694 30.87 -38.81 21.83
N ALA A 695 31.27 -37.86 20.98
CA ALA A 695 30.32 -37.08 20.17
C ALA A 695 29.63 -37.99 19.14
N GLY A 696 28.30 -37.89 19.05
CA GLY A 696 27.47 -38.57 18.06
C GLY A 696 27.09 -37.66 16.88
N ASP A 697 26.14 -38.12 16.04
CA ASP A 697 25.62 -37.30 14.94
C ASP A 697 24.96 -36.01 15.47
N GLY A 698 25.26 -34.90 14.80
CA GLY A 698 24.82 -33.55 15.18
C GLY A 698 25.54 -32.97 16.40
N GLU A 699 26.65 -33.58 16.83
CA GLU A 699 27.48 -33.14 17.95
C GLU A 699 28.94 -32.94 17.51
N VAL A 700 29.68 -32.13 18.26
CA VAL A 700 31.14 -31.99 18.11
C VAL A 700 31.80 -31.96 19.49
N LEU A 701 32.92 -32.67 19.62
CA LEU A 701 33.80 -32.54 20.79
C LEU A 701 34.70 -31.33 20.57
N VAL A 702 34.73 -30.42 21.52
CA VAL A 702 35.66 -29.29 21.53
C VAL A 702 36.52 -29.31 22.78
N SER A 703 37.77 -28.88 22.63
CA SER A 703 38.69 -28.68 23.75
C SER A 703 39.57 -27.46 23.50
N GLY A 704 39.99 -26.80 24.57
CA GLY A 704 40.90 -25.66 24.48
C GLY A 704 40.64 -24.59 25.55
N PRO A 705 41.51 -23.57 25.64
CA PRO A 705 41.46 -22.56 26.71
C PRO A 705 40.20 -21.69 26.69
N ARG A 706 39.48 -21.64 25.57
CA ARG A 706 38.20 -20.93 25.40
C ARG A 706 36.98 -21.80 25.73
N VAL A 707 37.19 -23.04 26.17
CA VAL A 707 36.15 -23.96 26.63
C VAL A 707 36.11 -23.90 28.16
N ILE A 708 35.05 -23.28 28.69
CA ILE A 708 34.80 -23.08 30.11
C ILE A 708 33.90 -24.21 30.61
N ALA A 709 34.53 -25.38 30.73
CA ALA A 709 33.94 -26.61 31.25
C ALA A 709 35.04 -27.40 32.00
N PRO A 710 34.67 -28.38 32.85
CA PRO A 710 35.64 -29.25 33.51
C PRO A 710 36.60 -29.88 32.49
N GLY A 711 37.91 -29.77 32.73
CA GLY A 711 38.93 -30.30 31.82
C GLY A 711 39.11 -29.51 30.52
N HIS A 712 38.52 -28.32 30.40
CA HIS A 712 38.55 -27.49 29.17
C HIS A 712 38.06 -28.24 27.94
N ALA A 713 37.09 -29.15 28.12
CA ALA A 713 36.53 -29.95 27.06
C ALA A 713 35.02 -30.18 27.28
N CYS A 714 34.25 -30.16 26.20
CA CYS A 714 32.83 -30.48 26.25
C CYS A 714 32.30 -30.93 24.88
N VAL A 715 31.11 -31.52 24.87
CA VAL A 715 30.41 -31.86 23.63
C VAL A 715 29.29 -30.85 23.40
N LEU A 716 29.33 -30.20 22.24
CA LEU A 716 28.35 -29.21 21.81
C LEU A 716 27.41 -29.82 20.78
N ALA A 717 26.13 -29.50 20.87
CA ALA A 717 25.20 -29.73 19.78
C ALA A 717 25.49 -28.72 18.65
N VAL A 718 25.59 -29.21 17.42
CA VAL A 718 25.88 -28.39 16.21
C VAL A 718 24.80 -28.48 15.15
N SER A 719 23.87 -29.42 15.31
CA SER A 719 22.61 -29.47 14.55
C SER A 719 21.53 -28.68 15.28
N GLU A 720 20.77 -27.83 14.57
CA GLU A 720 19.58 -27.15 15.12
C GLU A 720 18.49 -28.14 15.59
N GLN A 721 18.52 -29.37 15.09
CA GLN A 721 17.52 -30.40 15.41
C GLN A 721 17.84 -31.21 16.66
N LEU A 722 18.88 -30.83 17.42
CA LEU A 722 19.28 -31.54 18.63
C LEU A 722 19.00 -30.68 19.87
N ARG A 723 18.50 -31.27 20.94
CA ARG A 723 18.49 -30.64 22.28
C ARG A 723 18.69 -31.71 23.33
N TYR A 724 19.19 -31.34 24.49
CA TYR A 724 19.35 -32.29 25.59
C TYR A 724 18.29 -32.19 26.68
N ARG A 725 17.63 -31.03 26.77
CA ARG A 725 16.58 -30.75 27.76
C ARG A 725 15.19 -30.63 27.11
N SER A 726 14.20 -30.31 27.93
CA SER A 726 12.80 -30.13 27.51
C SER A 726 12.65 -29.04 26.45
N LYS A 727 11.60 -29.17 25.61
CA LYS A 727 11.32 -28.21 24.54
C LYS A 727 11.11 -26.79 25.11
N LYS A 728 11.72 -25.80 24.43
CA LYS A 728 11.54 -24.36 24.60
C LYS A 728 11.27 -23.72 23.24
N ASN A 729 11.04 -22.41 23.17
CA ASN A 729 10.87 -21.69 21.90
C ASN A 729 12.22 -21.48 21.17
N GLY A 730 13.31 -21.42 21.92
CA GLY A 730 14.66 -21.46 21.37
C GLY A 730 15.70 -21.85 22.42
N TYR A 731 16.95 -21.93 21.97
CA TYR A 731 18.06 -22.44 22.77
C TYR A 731 19.37 -21.71 22.45
N HIS A 732 20.29 -21.77 23.39
CA HIS A 732 21.68 -21.35 23.26
C HIS A 732 22.59 -22.32 24.04
N GLY A 733 23.91 -22.15 23.95
CA GLY A 733 24.90 -22.99 24.62
C GLY A 733 25.58 -24.03 23.71
N GLY A 734 25.16 -24.15 22.45
CA GLY A 734 25.72 -25.06 21.46
C GLY A 734 26.83 -24.46 20.59
N GLY A 735 27.17 -25.17 19.53
CA GLY A 735 28.26 -24.87 18.59
C GLY A 735 27.80 -24.47 17.18
N THR A 736 26.52 -24.14 17.00
CA THR A 736 26.04 -23.62 15.71
C THR A 736 26.60 -22.21 15.46
N PRO A 737 26.75 -21.77 14.19
CA PRO A 737 27.19 -20.40 13.90
C PRO A 737 26.22 -19.35 14.48
N GLN A 738 24.92 -19.65 14.53
CA GLN A 738 23.93 -18.76 15.13
C GLN A 738 24.09 -18.58 16.64
N GLU A 739 24.66 -19.56 17.34
CA GLU A 739 24.95 -19.48 18.78
C GLU A 739 26.33 -18.85 19.04
N VAL A 740 27.34 -19.22 18.25
CA VAL A 740 28.76 -18.89 18.51
C VAL A 740 29.16 -17.51 17.97
N VAL A 741 28.56 -17.03 16.88
CA VAL A 741 28.89 -15.75 16.26
C VAL A 741 27.92 -14.67 16.76
N ALA A 742 28.38 -13.86 17.71
CA ALA A 742 27.68 -12.68 18.17
C ALA A 742 27.90 -11.50 17.19
N PRO A 743 26.86 -10.74 16.84
CA PRO A 743 26.99 -9.56 15.98
C PRO A 743 27.48 -8.34 16.77
N LEU A 744 28.24 -7.46 16.12
CA LEU A 744 28.61 -6.13 16.63
C LEU A 744 28.37 -5.06 15.55
N VAL A 745 27.53 -4.09 15.87
CA VAL A 745 27.21 -2.92 15.03
C VAL A 745 27.52 -1.65 15.80
N VAL A 746 28.26 -0.73 15.18
CA VAL A 746 28.50 0.61 15.73
C VAL A 746 27.60 1.59 15.00
N LEU A 747 26.90 2.44 15.73
CA LEU A 747 25.91 3.38 15.21
C LEU A 747 26.19 4.78 15.73
N ALA A 748 26.10 5.77 14.85
CA ALA A 748 26.16 7.18 15.18
C ALA A 748 24.86 7.89 14.77
N SER A 749 24.64 9.07 15.35
CA SER A 749 23.55 9.95 14.96
C SER A 749 24.09 11.32 14.54
N GLY A 750 23.42 11.94 13.57
CA GLY A 750 23.81 13.26 13.04
C GLY A 750 25.18 13.27 12.37
N ALA A 751 25.91 14.38 12.48
CA ALA A 751 27.23 14.59 11.85
C ALA A 751 28.41 14.11 12.72
N THR A 752 28.20 13.13 13.60
CA THR A 752 29.24 12.64 14.52
C THR A 752 30.30 11.86 13.75
N THR A 753 31.48 12.45 13.56
CA THR A 753 32.63 11.81 12.91
C THR A 753 33.58 11.20 13.93
N VAL A 754 34.06 10.00 13.68
CA VAL A 754 34.99 9.29 14.56
C VAL A 754 36.24 8.89 13.77
N PRO A 755 37.45 9.32 14.17
CA PRO A 755 38.68 8.92 13.49
C PRO A 755 38.83 7.40 13.38
N GLY A 756 39.18 6.90 12.19
CA GLY A 756 39.32 5.48 11.88
C GLY A 756 38.00 4.73 11.66
N TRP A 757 36.87 5.45 11.62
CA TRP A 757 35.56 4.90 11.33
C TRP A 757 34.90 5.67 10.18
N GLU A 758 34.31 4.92 9.26
CA GLU A 758 33.58 5.46 8.14
C GLU A 758 32.11 5.02 8.21
N GLU A 759 31.22 5.87 7.72
CA GLU A 759 29.82 5.51 7.61
C GLU A 759 29.64 4.43 6.55
N THR A 760 28.82 3.42 6.84
CA THR A 760 28.54 2.28 5.98
C THR A 760 27.04 2.01 5.86
N ALA A 761 26.67 1.18 4.89
CA ALA A 761 25.35 0.58 4.80
C ALA A 761 25.31 -0.77 5.54
N LEU A 762 24.10 -1.24 5.87
CA LEU A 762 23.90 -2.61 6.33
C LEU A 762 24.11 -3.60 5.18
N PRO A 763 24.49 -4.86 5.46
CA PRO A 763 24.66 -5.88 4.43
C PRO A 763 23.37 -6.09 3.64
N ALA A 764 23.43 -5.90 2.33
CA ALA A 764 22.36 -6.22 1.40
C ALA A 764 22.98 -6.82 0.12
N PRO A 765 23.32 -8.13 0.14
CA PRO A 765 23.87 -8.83 -1.01
C PRO A 765 22.84 -9.00 -2.13
N ASP A 766 23.31 -9.37 -3.32
CA ASP A 766 22.49 -9.42 -4.53
C ASP A 766 21.25 -10.32 -4.37
N TRP A 767 21.39 -11.53 -3.80
CA TRP A 767 20.26 -12.44 -3.52
C TRP A 767 19.20 -11.88 -2.54
N TRP A 768 19.56 -10.92 -1.69
CA TRP A 768 18.66 -10.30 -0.71
C TRP A 768 17.76 -9.22 -1.35
N MET A 769 18.29 -8.54 -2.37
CA MET A 769 17.66 -7.40 -3.03
C MET A 769 16.70 -7.86 -4.12
N LEU A 770 15.39 -7.86 -3.83
CA LEU A 770 14.37 -8.33 -4.77
C LEU A 770 13.96 -7.25 -5.78
N GLU A 771 14.00 -5.98 -5.39
CA GLU A 771 13.52 -4.84 -6.17
C GLU A 771 14.33 -4.60 -7.44
N TYR A 772 15.59 -5.02 -7.48
CA TYR A 772 16.45 -4.86 -8.65
C TYR A 772 15.94 -5.62 -9.88
N GLU A 773 15.30 -6.77 -9.67
CA GLU A 773 14.83 -7.64 -10.75
C GLU A 773 13.47 -7.20 -11.28
N ASP A 774 12.58 -6.68 -10.42
CA ASP A 774 11.32 -6.09 -10.86
C ASP A 774 11.56 -4.97 -11.88
N LEU A 775 12.62 -4.19 -11.69
CA LEU A 775 12.97 -3.07 -12.57
C LEU A 775 13.47 -3.52 -13.95
N ARG A 776 13.95 -4.77 -14.10
CA ARG A 776 14.33 -5.34 -15.39
C ARG A 776 13.11 -5.74 -16.22
N VAL A 777 12.07 -6.29 -15.58
CA VAL A 777 10.82 -6.70 -16.24
C VAL A 777 10.09 -5.52 -16.89
N TYR A 778 10.04 -4.36 -16.20
CA TYR A 778 9.41 -3.14 -16.75
C TYR A 778 10.20 -2.48 -17.89
N SER A 779 11.38 -3.01 -18.26
CA SER A 779 12.27 -2.45 -19.29
C SER A 779 12.22 -3.23 -20.61
N ALA A 780 11.19 -4.03 -20.87
CA ALA A 780 10.92 -4.51 -22.22
C ALA A 780 10.78 -3.28 -23.17
N PRO A 781 11.44 -3.27 -24.33
CA PRO A 781 11.50 -2.08 -25.17
C PRO A 781 10.09 -1.72 -25.63
N VAL A 782 9.61 -0.54 -25.20
CA VAL A 782 8.48 0.13 -25.84
C VAL A 782 8.90 0.32 -27.28
N GLN A 783 8.32 -0.49 -28.18
CA GLN A 783 8.41 -0.22 -29.61
C GLN A 783 7.81 1.15 -29.84
N THR A 784 8.69 2.13 -30.05
CA THR A 784 8.30 3.46 -30.50
C THR A 784 7.80 3.33 -31.93
N SER A 785 6.50 3.11 -32.08
CA SER A 785 5.82 3.33 -33.35
C SER A 785 5.82 4.84 -33.63
N GLN A 786 6.90 5.33 -34.23
CA GLN A 786 6.90 6.62 -34.90
C GLN A 786 6.03 6.50 -36.14
N ASP A 787 4.77 6.91 -36.00
CA ASP A 787 3.82 7.03 -37.09
C ASP A 787 4.28 8.16 -38.02
N ARG A 788 4.80 7.80 -39.20
CA ARG A 788 5.23 8.74 -40.24
C ARG A 788 4.11 8.80 -41.28
N PRO A 789 3.57 9.98 -41.63
CA PRO A 789 2.40 10.07 -42.49
C PRO A 789 2.75 9.64 -43.94
N ALA A 790 2.01 8.65 -44.44
CA ALA A 790 2.18 8.08 -45.76
C ALA A 790 1.76 9.06 -46.88
N ARG A 791 2.69 9.32 -47.81
CA ARG A 791 2.39 9.93 -49.12
C ARG A 791 1.85 8.87 -50.07
N ARG A 792 0.67 9.15 -50.66
CA ARG A 792 0.03 8.35 -51.72
C ARG A 792 0.88 8.29 -52.99
N ALA A 793 1.03 7.10 -53.56
CA ALA A 793 1.32 6.87 -54.98
C ALA A 793 0.53 5.64 -55.48
N GLY A 794 0.03 5.73 -56.72
CA GLY A 794 -1.01 4.87 -57.32
C GLY A 794 -0.56 3.50 -57.86
N PRO A 795 -1.48 2.76 -58.53
CA PRO A 795 -1.41 1.31 -58.68
C PRO A 795 -0.98 0.83 -60.08
N THR A 796 -0.29 -0.32 -60.19
CA THR A 796 -0.32 -1.30 -61.33
C THR A 796 0.59 -2.54 -61.01
N PRO A 797 0.43 -3.71 -61.69
CA PRO A 797 0.20 -5.02 -61.03
C PRO A 797 1.24 -6.13 -61.45
N PRO A 798 0.96 -7.46 -61.44
CA PRO A 798 1.56 -8.44 -60.53
C PRO A 798 2.59 -9.43 -61.13
N SER A 799 3.48 -9.97 -60.26
CA SER A 799 4.18 -11.30 -60.20
C SER A 799 4.48 -12.14 -61.46
N PRO A 800 5.59 -12.94 -61.52
CA PRO A 800 5.60 -14.22 -60.78
C PRO A 800 6.97 -14.85 -60.34
N SER A 801 6.90 -15.61 -59.23
CA SER A 801 7.53 -16.92 -58.90
C SER A 801 9.06 -17.21 -58.94
N LYS A 802 9.61 -17.46 -57.72
CA LYS A 802 10.51 -18.57 -57.22
C LYS A 802 11.90 -18.82 -57.88
N PRO A 803 12.82 -19.57 -57.22
CA PRO A 803 13.37 -19.51 -55.85
C PRO A 803 14.93 -19.57 -55.87
N LEU A 804 15.55 -19.88 -54.70
CA LEU A 804 16.95 -20.31 -54.47
C LEU A 804 18.01 -19.27 -54.00
N LEU A 805 18.32 -19.38 -52.69
CA LEU A 805 19.66 -19.49 -52.09
C LEU A 805 20.74 -18.43 -52.41
N SER A 806 21.04 -17.57 -51.44
CA SER A 806 22.45 -17.31 -51.07
C SER A 806 22.58 -16.91 -49.61
N LEU A 807 23.44 -17.65 -48.92
CA LEU A 807 23.96 -17.43 -47.59
C LEU A 807 24.71 -16.09 -47.50
N VAL A 808 24.36 -15.26 -46.53
CA VAL A 808 25.31 -14.42 -45.80
C VAL A 808 24.85 -14.45 -44.35
N ASP A 809 25.64 -15.08 -43.49
CA ASP A 809 25.52 -14.99 -42.04
C ASP A 809 25.78 -13.54 -41.62
N ASP A 810 24.76 -12.84 -41.15
CA ASP A 810 24.96 -11.69 -40.26
C ASP A 810 24.96 -12.25 -38.84
N GLU A 811 26.15 -12.32 -38.26
CA GLU A 811 26.36 -12.49 -36.82
C GLU A 811 25.51 -11.45 -36.07
N PRO A 812 24.63 -11.85 -35.13
CA PRO A 812 24.15 -10.92 -34.14
C PRO A 812 25.34 -10.52 -33.26
N ALA A 813 25.69 -9.23 -33.30
CA ALA A 813 26.70 -8.65 -32.44
C ALA A 813 26.49 -9.09 -30.98
N ALA A 814 27.52 -9.72 -30.42
CA ALA A 814 27.53 -10.17 -29.03
C ALA A 814 27.27 -8.99 -28.07
N PRO A 815 26.58 -9.20 -26.93
CA PRO A 815 26.42 -8.15 -25.93
C PRO A 815 27.79 -7.72 -25.40
N ALA A 816 28.05 -6.42 -25.42
CA ALA A 816 29.28 -5.84 -24.88
C ALA A 816 29.41 -6.22 -23.39
N GLY A 817 30.52 -6.88 -23.04
CA GLY A 817 30.77 -7.37 -21.68
C GLY A 817 31.08 -6.24 -20.66
N PRO A 818 31.17 -6.59 -19.36
CA PRO A 818 31.33 -5.66 -18.22
C PRO A 818 32.56 -4.73 -18.28
N ALA A 819 33.55 -5.06 -19.12
CA ALA A 819 34.74 -4.24 -19.34
C ALA A 819 34.45 -2.94 -20.13
N ALA A 820 33.47 -2.95 -21.05
CA ALA A 820 33.12 -1.78 -21.86
C ALA A 820 32.43 -0.70 -21.01
N ASP A 821 31.65 -1.11 -20.02
CA ASP A 821 30.82 -0.23 -19.19
C ASP A 821 31.61 0.50 -18.11
N THR A 822 32.66 -0.12 -17.56
CA THR A 822 33.61 0.55 -16.66
C THR A 822 34.44 1.61 -17.42
N SER A 823 34.68 1.40 -18.73
CA SER A 823 35.38 2.36 -19.58
C SER A 823 34.56 3.63 -19.82
N LEU A 824 33.23 3.52 -19.91
CA LEU A 824 32.34 4.67 -20.17
C LEU A 824 32.33 5.67 -19.00
N ALA A 825 32.28 5.17 -17.76
CA ALA A 825 32.38 6.03 -16.58
C ALA A 825 33.75 6.74 -16.49
N ALA A 826 34.84 6.08 -16.93
CA ALA A 826 36.16 6.70 -16.99
C ALA A 826 36.27 7.76 -18.10
N ARG A 827 35.64 7.53 -19.26
CA ARG A 827 35.57 8.49 -20.37
C ARG A 827 34.77 9.74 -20.01
N LEU A 828 33.67 9.60 -19.27
CA LEU A 828 32.89 10.73 -18.78
C LEU A 828 33.75 11.69 -17.95
N LEU A 829 34.57 11.16 -17.04
CA LEU A 829 35.45 11.98 -16.20
C LEU A 829 36.52 12.74 -16.99
N GLN A 830 36.81 12.34 -18.22
CA GLN A 830 37.73 13.00 -19.14
C GLN A 830 37.03 13.99 -20.09
N SER A 831 35.69 14.07 -20.07
CA SER A 831 34.92 14.97 -20.93
C SER A 831 35.04 16.42 -20.48
N GLU A 832 35.34 17.32 -21.42
CA GLU A 832 35.37 18.76 -21.17
C GLU A 832 34.00 19.30 -20.73
N VAL A 833 32.91 18.71 -21.23
CA VAL A 833 31.53 19.05 -20.84
C VAL A 833 31.30 18.72 -19.37
N TYR A 834 31.74 17.53 -18.92
CA TYR A 834 31.64 17.14 -17.51
C TYR A 834 32.47 18.06 -16.61
N ALA A 835 33.69 18.42 -17.01
CA ALA A 835 34.54 19.36 -16.26
C ALA A 835 33.89 20.75 -16.15
N ALA A 836 33.29 21.25 -17.23
CA ALA A 836 32.58 22.54 -17.23
C ALA A 836 31.33 22.52 -16.33
N GLN A 837 30.52 21.45 -16.39
CA GLN A 837 29.34 21.29 -15.53
C GLN A 837 29.71 21.17 -14.05
N LYS A 838 30.75 20.39 -13.73
CA LYS A 838 31.26 20.24 -12.37
C LYS A 838 31.78 21.57 -11.80
N ALA A 839 32.42 22.40 -12.62
CA ALA A 839 32.89 23.73 -12.22
C ALA A 839 31.73 24.69 -11.88
N GLN A 840 30.60 24.59 -12.59
CA GLN A 840 29.38 25.37 -12.30
C GLN A 840 28.71 24.94 -10.99
N GLN A 841 28.88 23.68 -10.56
CA GLN A 841 28.29 23.13 -9.33
C GLN A 841 29.28 22.95 -8.17
N ALA A 842 30.40 23.69 -8.17
CA ALA A 842 31.55 23.50 -7.27
C ALA A 842 31.26 23.45 -5.76
N ARG A 843 30.12 23.97 -5.28
CA ARG A 843 29.72 23.92 -3.86
C ARG A 843 29.15 22.56 -3.40
N ALA A 844 28.77 21.68 -4.33
CA ALA A 844 28.16 20.37 -4.05
C ALA A 844 28.80 19.21 -4.84
N ALA A 845 30.02 19.41 -5.38
CA ALA A 845 30.64 18.46 -6.30
C ALA A 845 31.00 17.13 -5.61
N VAL A 846 30.50 16.03 -6.17
CA VAL A 846 30.84 14.66 -5.76
C VAL A 846 32.28 14.34 -6.24
N PRO A 847 33.13 13.67 -5.43
CA PRO A 847 34.47 13.26 -5.86
C PRO A 847 34.43 12.31 -7.08
N ASP A 848 35.38 12.43 -8.00
CA ASP A 848 35.34 11.68 -9.28
C ASP A 848 35.41 10.16 -9.09
N GLU A 849 36.16 9.68 -8.11
CA GLU A 849 36.17 8.26 -7.72
C GLU A 849 34.77 7.76 -7.34
N ARG A 850 33.99 8.61 -6.66
CA ARG A 850 32.63 8.29 -6.23
C ARG A 850 31.65 8.32 -7.40
N VAL A 851 31.80 9.28 -8.31
CA VAL A 851 31.02 9.33 -9.56
C VAL A 851 31.27 8.07 -10.41
N LYS A 852 32.54 7.68 -10.56
CA LYS A 852 32.93 6.45 -11.27
C LYS A 852 32.31 5.20 -10.64
N ALA A 853 32.31 5.10 -9.32
CA ALA A 853 31.74 3.95 -8.61
C ALA A 853 30.20 3.86 -8.76
N ILE A 854 29.49 5.00 -8.63
CA ILE A 854 28.03 5.06 -8.82
C ILE A 854 27.66 4.69 -10.27
N LEU A 855 28.31 5.32 -11.26
CA LEU A 855 28.01 5.07 -12.67
C LEU A 855 28.43 3.67 -13.11
N GLY A 856 29.58 3.18 -12.66
CA GLY A 856 30.03 1.82 -12.93
C GLY A 856 29.04 0.77 -12.41
N PHE A 857 28.53 0.96 -11.18
CA PHE A 857 27.52 0.07 -10.62
C PHE A 857 26.19 0.11 -11.40
N LEU A 858 25.72 1.31 -11.78
CA LEU A 858 24.48 1.46 -12.55
C LEU A 858 24.63 0.87 -13.96
N LEU A 859 25.74 1.13 -14.65
CA LEU A 859 25.99 0.64 -16.02
C LEU A 859 26.11 -0.89 -16.06
N ALA A 860 26.83 -1.50 -15.12
CA ALA A 860 26.93 -2.95 -14.98
C ALA A 860 25.56 -3.64 -14.77
N ARG A 861 24.56 -2.85 -14.39
CA ARG A 861 23.20 -3.27 -14.09
C ARG A 861 22.18 -2.82 -15.14
N GLY A 862 22.64 -2.43 -16.33
CA GLY A 862 21.77 -2.00 -17.43
C GLY A 862 21.17 -0.61 -17.24
N GLY A 863 21.78 0.22 -16.39
CA GLY A 863 21.39 1.61 -16.14
C GLY A 863 20.31 1.79 -15.07
N ARG A 864 19.78 0.75 -14.42
CA ARG A 864 18.70 0.92 -13.43
C ARG A 864 18.96 0.10 -12.17
N SER A 865 18.81 0.70 -10.99
CA SER A 865 18.98 0.00 -9.70
C SER A 865 18.24 0.71 -8.57
N THR A 866 18.02 0.05 -7.44
CA THR A 866 17.43 0.71 -6.25
C THR A 866 18.48 1.51 -5.49
N ARG A 867 18.04 2.57 -4.80
CA ARG A 867 18.91 3.37 -3.93
C ARG A 867 19.55 2.51 -2.84
N ALA A 868 18.80 1.57 -2.27
CA ALA A 868 19.32 0.62 -1.28
C ALA A 868 20.44 -0.28 -1.84
N ALA A 869 20.31 -0.77 -3.08
CA ALA A 869 21.35 -1.60 -3.70
C ALA A 869 22.63 -0.79 -3.99
N VAL A 870 22.49 0.44 -4.49
CA VAL A 870 23.62 1.36 -4.71
C VAL A 870 24.30 1.72 -3.38
N ALA A 871 23.52 2.02 -2.34
CA ALA A 871 24.01 2.33 -1.00
C ALA A 871 24.81 1.16 -0.41
N SER A 872 24.27 -0.05 -0.47
CA SER A 872 24.93 -1.29 -0.02
C SER A 872 26.23 -1.55 -0.78
N ALA A 873 26.18 -1.58 -2.11
CA ALA A 873 27.33 -1.92 -2.95
C ALA A 873 28.49 -0.95 -2.81
N LEU A 874 28.20 0.32 -2.52
CA LEU A 874 29.21 1.37 -2.36
C LEU A 874 29.57 1.63 -0.88
N GLY A 875 28.91 0.96 0.06
CA GLY A 875 29.08 1.18 1.50
C GLY A 875 28.72 2.60 1.92
N ILE A 876 27.66 3.21 1.35
CA ILE A 876 27.26 4.60 1.63
C ILE A 876 25.88 4.59 2.29
N PRO A 877 25.66 5.34 3.38
CA PRO A 877 24.32 5.50 3.94
C PRO A 877 23.36 6.13 2.95
N LYS A 878 22.11 5.63 2.92
CA LYS A 878 21.07 6.09 2.00
C LYS A 878 20.87 7.62 1.98
N PRO A 879 20.79 8.34 3.12
CA PRO A 879 20.63 9.80 3.09
C PRO A 879 21.80 10.54 2.41
N ARG A 880 23.02 10.02 2.56
CA ARG A 880 24.20 10.59 1.90
C ARG A 880 24.24 10.25 0.42
N LEU A 881 23.82 9.05 0.05
CA LEU A 881 23.61 8.68 -1.34
C LEU A 881 22.58 9.60 -2.00
N ASP A 882 21.46 9.91 -1.34
CA ASP A 882 20.43 10.81 -1.87
C ASP A 882 21.00 12.22 -2.17
N LEU A 883 21.85 12.75 -1.28
CA LEU A 883 22.56 14.01 -1.51
C LEU A 883 23.53 13.93 -2.70
N GLN A 884 24.29 12.84 -2.80
CA GLN A 884 25.23 12.62 -3.91
C GLN A 884 24.52 12.44 -5.25
N LEU A 885 23.41 11.70 -5.28
CA LEU A 885 22.58 11.53 -6.47
C LEU A 885 21.92 12.85 -6.87
N GLY A 886 21.48 13.68 -5.92
CA GLY A 886 20.97 15.02 -6.18
C GLY A 886 22.01 15.94 -6.82
N ALA A 887 23.23 15.94 -6.28
CA ALA A 887 24.36 16.69 -6.85
C ALA A 887 24.77 16.15 -8.23
N LEU A 888 24.86 14.83 -8.39
CA LEU A 888 25.20 14.19 -9.65
C LEU A 888 24.13 14.46 -10.72
N ARG A 889 22.85 14.48 -10.35
CA ARG A 889 21.75 14.88 -11.24
C ARG A 889 21.93 16.31 -11.74
N GLY A 890 22.39 17.21 -10.89
CA GLY A 890 22.70 18.59 -11.27
C GLY A 890 23.83 18.70 -12.31
N VAL A 891 24.82 17.81 -12.23
CA VAL A 891 25.96 17.78 -13.17
C VAL A 891 25.62 17.03 -14.46
N LEU A 892 24.86 15.94 -14.39
CA LEU A 892 24.58 15.05 -15.52
C LEU A 892 23.38 15.48 -16.37
N ASN A 893 22.37 16.14 -15.79
CA ASN A 893 21.17 16.53 -16.54
C ASN A 893 21.37 17.87 -17.22
N VAL A 894 22.08 17.87 -18.34
CA VAL A 894 22.35 19.07 -19.14
C VAL A 894 21.11 19.42 -19.96
N GLU A 895 20.74 20.70 -20.04
CA GLU A 895 19.63 21.21 -20.87
C GLU A 895 18.25 20.56 -20.61
N GLY A 896 18.05 20.00 -19.41
CA GLY A 896 16.76 19.43 -19.00
C GLY A 896 16.52 17.97 -19.41
N TYR A 897 17.49 17.32 -20.07
CA TYR A 897 17.42 15.90 -20.34
C TYR A 897 17.78 15.09 -19.09
N ALA A 898 16.94 14.12 -18.74
CA ALA A 898 17.14 13.28 -17.57
C ALA A 898 18.13 12.14 -17.86
N VAL A 899 19.42 12.46 -17.89
CA VAL A 899 20.51 11.45 -17.93
C VAL A 899 20.46 10.59 -16.67
N LEU A 900 20.25 11.21 -15.51
CA LEU A 900 20.02 10.55 -14.23
C LEU A 900 18.66 10.95 -13.68
N SER A 901 17.79 9.98 -13.40
CA SER A 901 16.49 10.18 -12.76
C SER A 901 16.36 9.36 -11.48
N ILE A 902 15.65 9.92 -10.50
CA ILE A 902 15.35 9.29 -9.22
C ILE A 902 13.83 9.23 -9.08
N ASP A 903 13.29 8.03 -8.98
CA ASP A 903 11.89 7.79 -8.64
C ASP A 903 11.80 7.58 -7.13
N GLU A 904 11.22 8.56 -6.44
CA GLU A 904 11.06 8.53 -4.98
C GLU A 904 10.01 7.51 -4.52
N ALA A 905 8.97 7.27 -5.32
CA ALA A 905 7.91 6.33 -4.99
C ALA A 905 8.36 4.86 -5.14
N GLY A 906 9.18 4.59 -6.15
CA GLY A 906 9.76 3.27 -6.44
C GLY A 906 11.17 3.03 -5.86
N ASP A 907 11.72 3.94 -5.06
CA ASP A 907 13.09 3.88 -4.52
C ASP A 907 14.19 3.61 -5.56
N THR A 908 13.99 4.07 -6.80
CA THR A 908 14.77 3.64 -7.97
C THR A 908 15.62 4.79 -8.53
N VAL A 909 16.85 4.46 -8.95
CA VAL A 909 17.74 5.32 -9.73
C VAL A 909 17.85 4.77 -11.15
N THR A 910 17.70 5.63 -12.15
CA THR A 910 17.87 5.27 -13.57
C THR A 910 18.88 6.20 -14.23
N LEU A 911 19.81 5.60 -14.95
CA LEU A 911 20.86 6.20 -15.76
C LEU A 911 20.57 5.85 -17.22
N ASN A 912 20.24 6.87 -18.02
CA ASN A 912 20.05 6.70 -19.45
C ASN A 912 21.41 6.76 -20.16
N ARG A 913 21.87 5.59 -20.63
CA ARG A 913 23.16 5.44 -21.33
C ARG A 913 23.25 6.28 -22.61
N ASP A 914 22.19 6.32 -23.41
CA ASP A 914 22.20 6.99 -24.71
C ASP A 914 22.27 8.52 -24.55
N TYR A 915 21.54 9.06 -23.56
CA TYR A 915 21.66 10.47 -23.19
C TYR A 915 23.02 10.77 -22.57
N LEU A 916 23.56 9.88 -21.73
CA LEU A 916 24.91 10.06 -21.19
C LEU A 916 25.97 10.12 -22.31
N MET A 917 25.87 9.26 -23.32
CA MET A 917 26.82 9.23 -24.43
C MET A 917 26.69 10.46 -25.34
N SER A 918 25.46 10.85 -25.70
CA SER A 918 25.21 11.97 -26.61
C SER A 918 25.50 13.34 -25.98
N GLN A 919 25.17 13.55 -24.69
CA GLN A 919 25.37 14.84 -24.04
C GLN A 919 26.82 15.14 -23.68
N PHE A 920 27.63 14.10 -23.45
CA PHE A 920 29.02 14.25 -23.02
C PHE A 920 30.04 13.87 -24.10
N ASP A 921 29.57 13.66 -25.34
CA ASP A 921 30.34 13.29 -26.53
C ASP A 921 31.23 12.06 -26.31
N LEU A 922 30.64 11.00 -25.75
CA LEU A 922 31.33 9.78 -25.32
C LEU A 922 31.24 8.64 -26.34
N HIS A 923 31.33 8.94 -27.64
CA HIS A 923 31.29 7.95 -28.74
C HIS A 923 32.55 7.11 -28.84
#